data_AF-A0A7X9YGW4-F1
#
_entry.id   AF-A0A7X9YGW4-F1
#
_cell.length_a   1.000
_cell.length_b   1.000
_cell.length_c   1.000
_cell.angle_alpha   90.00
_cell.angle_beta   90.00
_cell.angle_gamma   90.00
#
_symmetry.space_group_name_H-M   'P 1'
#
loop_
_entity.id
_entity.type
_entity.pdbx_description
1 polymer ?
#
loop_
_entity_poly.entity_id
_entity_poly.type
_entity_poly.pdbx_seq_one_letter_code
_entity_poly.pdbx_strand_id
1 'polypeptide(L)'
;MRAHYRFAQSARRTSLALCLASLIAVALALTGCGAASSSGSAQGGGYKLVEDGKLTVASDLATPPFEYVDDSGNDQGFTVELMDMIAQEMGLELNYLPAQKFDNIIPMAKQAVKTDVSACNITINDARKKEVDFTDPYMDSNQGVAVAKNSGYADTDSLNAAGVKIAVQSGTTSEEWAQENLPRATTVNFDDWTAAFTAVMSGQCQAVVCDLPVEQWMVNSSFTDMEIIEEVPTGERFGIAVSKDNPELTAAINAALKQIRADGRYDELYEKYFGTKPSSSDGASATGVDGDASASEGSSSTLQVTKATARSNEDGGTNVLGGIVTRLTWEATTGTEESVSKVTLALPEGGSFEDSSATVTVLNGLDRTDVKATAKVEKSNLAISFAAPLAAGSNVRIEVEGVVFPSSAGAYAVDGTYELADGGKRDLPTSPTIAVTESTVVQNIVRWLDDQAWVDAWNANPFLGMFFKPQYVVTSIASLFQGWGIALLVTAIGFPLAIPVGLLFAFMKMSRRRYLRGIAICYINFLRGTPLFLQIYIAFFGLPMIGLNLPNLPLGVAVLAINCSAYLAEIFRAGIESIGKGQHEAATALGMNWFQTMGLIIIPQSIRRVIPTMTSEFVMLYKDTSLLSSVGVMELMMFSKNLTATTGNITPYICAALYYLVVTIPLIHFVGKIEKKLAAGGTDAR
;
A
#
# COMPACT_ATOMS: atom_id res chain seq x y z
N MET A 1 -22.71 54.10 -32.93
CA MET A 1 -21.59 53.18 -32.58
C MET A 1 -21.09 53.31 -31.13
N ARG A 2 -21.96 53.61 -30.14
CA ARG A 2 -21.63 53.56 -28.69
C ARG A 2 -22.61 52.69 -27.87
N ALA A 3 -23.51 51.96 -28.53
CA ALA A 3 -24.53 51.12 -27.88
C ALA A 3 -24.17 49.62 -27.84
N HIS A 4 -23.29 49.12 -28.72
CA HIS A 4 -22.93 47.70 -28.76
C HIS A 4 -21.84 47.28 -27.74
N TYR A 5 -21.14 48.23 -27.12
CA TYR A 5 -20.07 47.92 -26.16
C TYR A 5 -20.55 47.70 -24.72
N ARG A 6 -21.79 48.08 -24.39
CA ARG A 6 -22.36 47.92 -23.03
C ARG A 6 -23.05 46.57 -22.80
N PHE A 7 -23.31 45.78 -23.85
CA PHE A 7 -23.96 44.47 -23.72
C PHE A 7 -22.97 43.33 -23.41
N ALA A 8 -21.70 43.46 -23.78
CA ALA A 8 -20.69 42.40 -23.62
C ALA A 8 -20.07 42.30 -22.21
N GLN A 9 -20.14 43.37 -21.39
CA GLN A 9 -19.65 43.33 -20.00
C GLN A 9 -20.71 42.90 -18.99
N SER A 10 -22.00 43.06 -19.31
CA SER A 10 -23.13 42.56 -18.49
C SER A 10 -23.20 41.04 -18.54
N ALA A 11 -23.04 40.45 -19.72
CA ALA A 11 -23.13 38.99 -19.93
C ALA A 11 -22.05 38.21 -19.16
N ARG A 12 -20.83 38.74 -19.04
CA ARG A 12 -19.71 38.06 -18.33
C ARG A 12 -19.86 38.01 -16.82
N ARG A 13 -20.59 38.96 -16.20
CA ARG A 13 -20.84 38.97 -14.74
C ARG A 13 -22.04 38.09 -14.37
N THR A 14 -23.05 38.00 -15.23
CA THR A 14 -24.20 37.10 -15.03
C THR A 14 -23.85 35.63 -15.25
N SER A 15 -22.93 35.31 -16.17
CA SER A 15 -22.49 33.91 -16.38
C SER A 15 -21.63 33.36 -15.24
N LEU A 16 -20.81 34.19 -14.59
CA LEU A 16 -20.03 33.76 -13.41
C LEU A 16 -20.93 33.58 -12.17
N ALA A 17 -21.95 34.43 -12.01
CA ALA A 17 -22.91 34.32 -10.91
C ALA A 17 -23.84 33.10 -11.09
N LEU A 18 -24.23 32.75 -12.33
CA LEU A 18 -25.02 31.53 -12.59
C LEU A 18 -24.21 30.25 -12.41
N CYS A 19 -22.90 30.23 -12.73
CA CYS A 19 -22.03 29.06 -12.48
C CYS A 19 -21.70 28.88 -10.99
N LEU A 20 -21.58 29.97 -10.21
CA LEU A 20 -21.38 29.89 -8.77
C LEU A 20 -22.68 29.49 -8.03
N ALA A 21 -23.83 29.94 -8.50
CA ALA A 21 -25.14 29.56 -7.95
C ALA A 21 -25.53 28.11 -8.29
N SER A 22 -25.09 27.57 -9.43
CA SER A 22 -25.31 26.15 -9.77
C SER A 22 -24.38 25.20 -9.00
N LEU A 23 -23.16 25.63 -8.67
CA LEU A 23 -22.27 24.88 -7.76
C LEU A 23 -22.78 24.86 -6.30
N ILE A 24 -23.44 25.94 -5.84
CA ILE A 24 -24.07 25.99 -4.51
C ILE A 24 -25.40 25.23 -4.49
N ALA A 25 -26.18 25.24 -5.58
CA ALA A 25 -27.43 24.47 -5.67
C ALA A 25 -27.22 22.94 -5.76
N VAL A 26 -26.10 22.48 -6.33
CA VAL A 26 -25.74 21.04 -6.32
C VAL A 26 -25.19 20.61 -4.95
N ALA A 27 -24.52 21.50 -4.22
CA ALA A 27 -24.09 21.25 -2.83
C ALA A 27 -25.26 21.27 -1.82
N LEU A 28 -26.34 21.99 -2.11
CA LEU A 28 -27.57 22.03 -1.28
C LEU A 28 -28.66 21.03 -1.72
N ALA A 29 -28.51 20.36 -2.85
CA ALA A 29 -29.40 19.28 -3.29
C ALA A 29 -28.97 17.88 -2.81
N LEU A 30 -27.87 17.77 -2.07
CA LEU A 30 -27.42 16.54 -1.40
C LEU A 30 -27.71 16.52 0.11
N THR A 31 -28.46 17.50 0.63
CA THR A 31 -28.78 17.63 2.07
C THR A 31 -30.28 17.58 2.40
N GLY A 32 -31.13 17.08 1.50
CA GLY A 32 -32.56 17.03 1.79
C GLY A 32 -33.35 16.11 0.88
N CYS A 33 -33.38 14.83 1.22
CA CYS A 33 -34.57 13.96 1.17
C CYS A 33 -34.17 12.53 1.52
N GLY A 34 -34.03 12.29 2.81
CA GLY A 34 -34.12 10.98 3.44
C GLY A 34 -34.83 11.20 4.76
N ALA A 35 -36.08 11.65 4.70
CA ALA A 35 -36.93 11.71 5.88
C ALA A 35 -37.03 10.30 6.45
N ALA A 36 -36.46 10.12 7.64
CA ALA A 36 -36.58 8.91 8.43
C ALA A 36 -38.07 8.56 8.57
N SER A 37 -38.51 7.56 7.81
CA SER A 37 -39.66 6.77 8.17
C SER A 37 -39.26 5.96 9.40
N SER A 38 -39.60 6.47 10.58
CA SER A 38 -39.59 5.70 11.81
C SER A 38 -40.62 4.57 11.69
N SER A 39 -40.20 3.42 11.18
CA SER A 39 -40.95 2.17 11.21
C SER A 39 -40.13 1.14 11.97
N GLY A 40 -40.46 0.99 13.24
CA GLY A 40 -40.28 -0.24 14.03
C GLY A 40 -38.87 -0.82 14.07
N SER A 41 -38.14 -0.50 15.15
CA SER A 41 -37.02 -1.31 15.65
C SER A 41 -37.38 -2.79 15.66
N ALA A 42 -36.77 -3.58 14.78
CA ALA A 42 -36.64 -5.01 14.98
C ALA A 42 -35.62 -5.21 16.11
N GLN A 43 -36.17 -5.42 17.30
CA GLN A 43 -35.47 -5.61 18.56
C GLN A 43 -34.89 -7.04 18.56
N GLY A 44 -33.56 -7.18 18.50
CA GLY A 44 -32.89 -8.49 18.50
C GLY A 44 -31.47 -8.53 19.06
N GLY A 45 -30.58 -7.62 18.65
CA GLY A 45 -29.20 -7.54 19.17
C GLY A 45 -28.82 -6.10 19.40
N GLY A 46 -28.16 -5.77 20.52
CA GLY A 46 -27.82 -4.39 20.90
C GLY A 46 -26.76 -3.71 20.03
N TYR A 47 -26.57 -4.14 18.78
CA TYR A 47 -25.57 -3.66 17.84
C TYR A 47 -26.18 -2.86 16.69
N LYS A 48 -25.35 -2.10 15.98
CA LYS A 48 -25.75 -1.30 14.81
C LYS A 48 -25.38 -2.02 13.51
N LEU A 49 -26.22 -1.87 12.49
CA LEU A 49 -25.96 -2.31 11.13
C LEU A 49 -26.08 -1.12 10.16
N VAL A 50 -25.36 -1.18 9.04
CA VAL A 50 -25.44 -0.21 7.93
C VAL A 50 -26.80 -0.30 7.25
N GLU A 51 -27.30 -1.52 7.04
CA GLU A 51 -28.64 -1.80 6.56
C GLU A 51 -29.34 -2.79 7.51
N ASP A 52 -30.52 -2.43 7.99
CA ASP A 52 -31.26 -3.27 8.94
C ASP A 52 -31.50 -4.68 8.36
N GLY A 53 -31.13 -5.70 9.13
CA GLY A 53 -31.29 -7.11 8.76
C GLY A 53 -30.20 -7.67 7.85
N LYS A 54 -29.16 -6.88 7.50
CA LYS A 54 -28.04 -7.34 6.67
C LYS A 54 -26.70 -7.17 7.36
N LEU A 55 -25.83 -8.18 7.25
CA LEU A 55 -24.43 -8.09 7.62
C LEU A 55 -23.62 -7.70 6.38
N THR A 56 -23.23 -6.43 6.30
CA THR A 56 -22.45 -5.90 5.17
C THR A 56 -20.95 -6.09 5.39
N VAL A 57 -20.30 -6.82 4.48
CA VAL A 57 -18.89 -7.23 4.60
C VAL A 57 -18.04 -6.52 3.55
N ALA A 58 -16.93 -5.92 3.98
CA ALA A 58 -15.87 -5.46 3.11
C ALA A 58 -14.74 -6.49 3.06
N SER A 59 -14.33 -6.85 1.85
CA SER A 59 -13.30 -7.85 1.57
C SER A 59 -12.58 -7.49 0.27
N ASP A 60 -11.37 -8.01 0.08
CA ASP A 60 -10.67 -7.87 -1.19
C ASP A 60 -11.10 -8.91 -2.25
N LEU A 61 -11.73 -10.01 -1.82
CA LEU A 61 -12.22 -11.10 -2.68
C LEU A 61 -11.15 -11.58 -3.68
N ALA A 62 -9.89 -11.65 -3.24
CA ALA A 62 -8.74 -11.96 -4.09
C ALA A 62 -7.70 -12.88 -3.42
N THR A 63 -8.10 -13.63 -2.40
CA THR A 63 -7.26 -14.40 -1.47
C THR A 63 -7.71 -15.86 -1.38
N PRO A 64 -7.73 -16.61 -2.49
CA PRO A 64 -8.07 -18.03 -2.43
C PRO A 64 -7.08 -18.80 -1.51
N PRO A 65 -7.55 -19.78 -0.71
CA PRO A 65 -8.88 -20.38 -0.73
C PRO A 65 -9.92 -19.70 0.19
N PHE A 66 -9.61 -18.52 0.74
CA PHE A 66 -10.40 -17.87 1.79
C PHE A 66 -11.59 -17.07 1.26
N GLU A 67 -11.32 -16.09 0.40
CA GLU A 67 -12.37 -15.28 -0.20
C GLU A 67 -11.94 -14.85 -1.60
N TYR A 68 -12.69 -15.28 -2.60
CA TYR A 68 -12.38 -15.02 -4.00
C TYR A 68 -13.62 -15.15 -4.88
N VAL A 69 -13.56 -14.52 -6.05
CA VAL A 69 -14.61 -14.62 -7.06
C VAL A 69 -14.32 -15.80 -7.98
N ASP A 70 -15.29 -16.70 -8.16
CA ASP A 70 -15.19 -17.83 -9.08
C ASP A 70 -15.29 -17.43 -10.56
N ASP A 71 -15.03 -18.37 -11.48
CA ASP A 71 -15.14 -18.11 -12.93
C ASP A 71 -16.56 -17.72 -13.39
N SER A 72 -17.57 -17.98 -12.56
CA SER A 72 -18.98 -17.63 -12.82
C SER A 72 -19.37 -16.26 -12.23
N GLY A 73 -18.45 -15.60 -11.51
CA GLY A 73 -18.68 -14.30 -10.87
C GLY A 73 -19.32 -14.39 -9.48
N ASN A 74 -19.32 -15.54 -8.81
CA ASN A 74 -19.85 -15.71 -7.46
C ASN A 74 -18.72 -15.64 -6.42
N ASP A 75 -19.01 -14.98 -5.30
CA ASP A 75 -18.12 -14.96 -4.13
C ASP A 75 -18.11 -16.35 -3.48
N GLN A 76 -16.92 -16.90 -3.22
CA GLN A 76 -16.75 -18.19 -2.58
C GLN A 76 -15.45 -18.25 -1.76
N GLY A 77 -15.31 -19.32 -0.97
CA GLY A 77 -14.13 -19.59 -0.17
C GLY A 77 -14.46 -19.81 1.30
N PHE A 78 -13.45 -20.21 2.07
CA PHE A 78 -13.58 -20.52 3.49
C PHE A 78 -14.18 -19.35 4.29
N THR A 79 -13.67 -18.14 4.15
CA THR A 79 -14.17 -16.96 4.89
C THR A 79 -15.55 -16.55 4.40
N VAL A 80 -15.84 -16.67 3.10
CA VAL A 80 -17.18 -16.35 2.56
C VAL A 80 -18.23 -17.26 3.19
N GLU A 81 -17.98 -18.57 3.22
CA GLU A 81 -18.90 -19.54 3.84
C GLU A 81 -18.96 -19.40 5.37
N LEU A 82 -17.85 -19.09 6.03
CA LEU A 82 -17.86 -18.79 7.46
C LEU A 82 -18.73 -17.57 7.79
N MET A 83 -18.62 -16.50 6.99
CA MET A 83 -19.43 -15.29 7.15
C MET A 83 -20.92 -15.55 6.88
N ASP A 84 -21.25 -16.42 5.92
CA ASP A 84 -22.63 -16.89 5.70
C ASP A 84 -23.18 -17.64 6.92
N MET A 85 -22.40 -18.56 7.49
CA MET A 85 -22.79 -19.27 8.72
C MET A 85 -23.00 -18.31 9.90
N ILE A 86 -22.13 -17.30 10.05
CA ILE A 86 -22.26 -16.26 11.08
C ILE A 86 -23.53 -15.44 10.87
N ALA A 87 -23.77 -14.97 9.64
CA ALA A 87 -24.97 -14.19 9.32
C ALA A 87 -26.25 -14.99 9.60
N GLN A 88 -26.29 -16.26 9.21
CA GLN A 88 -27.42 -17.15 9.49
C GLN A 88 -27.65 -17.37 10.99
N GLU A 89 -26.59 -17.59 11.77
CA GLU A 89 -26.67 -17.74 13.23
C GLU A 89 -27.20 -16.46 13.91
N MET A 90 -26.87 -15.30 13.35
CA MET A 90 -27.35 -14.00 13.80
C MET A 90 -28.75 -13.63 13.25
N GLY A 91 -29.31 -14.43 12.34
CA GLY A 91 -30.58 -14.16 11.67
C GLY A 91 -30.53 -13.00 10.67
N LEU A 92 -29.38 -12.77 10.06
CA LEU A 92 -29.10 -11.70 9.10
C LEU A 92 -28.89 -12.25 7.69
N GLU A 93 -29.18 -11.43 6.68
CA GLU A 93 -28.78 -11.67 5.29
C GLU A 93 -27.32 -11.22 5.09
N LEU A 94 -26.51 -12.03 4.42
CA LEU A 94 -25.13 -11.68 4.12
C LEU A 94 -25.05 -10.80 2.87
N ASN A 95 -24.27 -9.72 2.92
CA ASN A 95 -24.06 -8.82 1.79
C ASN A 95 -22.59 -8.44 1.65
N TYR A 96 -21.90 -8.96 0.64
CA TYR A 96 -20.54 -8.51 0.32
C TYR A 96 -20.58 -7.24 -0.53
N LEU A 97 -19.76 -6.26 -0.15
CA LEU A 97 -19.45 -5.13 -1.02
C LEU A 97 -18.60 -5.62 -2.22
N PRO A 98 -18.60 -4.88 -3.35
CA PRO A 98 -17.65 -5.16 -4.43
C PRO A 98 -16.22 -5.20 -3.91
N ALA A 99 -15.38 -6.05 -4.51
CA ALA A 99 -13.97 -6.23 -4.14
C ALA A 99 -13.25 -4.90 -3.87
N GLN A 100 -12.64 -4.79 -2.69
CA GLN A 100 -11.85 -3.63 -2.26
C GLN A 100 -10.35 -3.95 -2.35
N LYS A 101 -9.50 -2.94 -2.27
CA LYS A 101 -8.07 -3.19 -2.06
C LYS A 101 -7.78 -3.43 -0.59
N PHE A 102 -6.87 -4.34 -0.27
CA PHE A 102 -6.55 -4.70 1.12
C PHE A 102 -6.17 -3.48 1.98
N ASP A 103 -5.41 -2.53 1.43
CA ASP A 103 -5.01 -1.29 2.10
C ASP A 103 -6.18 -0.39 2.56
N ASN A 104 -7.39 -0.59 2.02
CA ASN A 104 -8.61 0.13 2.41
C ASN A 104 -9.49 -0.62 3.41
N ILE A 105 -9.21 -1.91 3.66
CA ILE A 105 -10.08 -2.77 4.48
C ILE A 105 -10.17 -2.28 5.93
N ILE A 106 -9.03 -2.11 6.62
CA ILE A 106 -9.01 -1.61 8.00
C ILE A 106 -9.62 -0.20 8.10
N PRO A 107 -9.28 0.78 7.24
CA PRO A 107 -9.96 2.08 7.22
C PRO A 107 -11.48 1.99 7.05
N MET A 108 -11.99 1.06 6.23
CA MET A 108 -13.43 0.88 6.02
C MET A 108 -14.12 0.35 7.27
N ALA A 109 -13.57 -0.68 7.93
CA ALA A 109 -14.08 -1.19 9.19
C ALA A 109 -14.09 -0.10 10.29
N LYS A 110 -13.00 0.67 10.39
CA LYS A 110 -12.91 1.78 11.36
C LYS A 110 -14.03 2.81 11.17
N GLN A 111 -14.28 3.22 9.92
CA GLN A 111 -15.28 4.24 9.60
C GLN A 111 -16.71 3.74 9.80
N ALA A 112 -16.98 2.46 9.56
CA ALA A 112 -18.30 1.84 9.66
C ALA A 112 -19.45 2.62 8.98
N VAL A 113 -19.16 3.28 7.85
CA VAL A 113 -20.16 4.05 7.08
C VAL A 113 -20.82 3.19 6.01
N LYS A 114 -20.03 2.36 5.32
CA LYS A 114 -20.50 1.52 4.20
C LYS A 114 -20.48 0.03 4.51
N THR A 115 -19.81 -0.37 5.58
CA THR A 115 -19.60 -1.76 5.96
C THR A 115 -19.83 -1.92 7.46
N ASP A 116 -20.32 -3.08 7.86
CA ASP A 116 -20.49 -3.45 9.26
C ASP A 116 -19.20 -4.06 9.80
N VAL A 117 -18.59 -4.92 8.98
CA VAL A 117 -17.38 -5.67 9.29
C VAL A 117 -16.45 -5.73 8.10
N SER A 118 -15.20 -6.07 8.37
CA SER A 118 -14.23 -6.46 7.34
C SER A 118 -13.73 -7.87 7.61
N ALA A 119 -13.79 -8.72 6.58
CA ALA A 119 -13.40 -10.12 6.66
C ALA A 119 -12.67 -10.53 5.38
N CYS A 120 -11.34 -10.55 5.46
CA CYS A 120 -10.45 -11.09 4.44
C CYS A 120 -9.10 -11.42 5.11
N ASN A 121 -8.99 -12.63 5.69
CA ASN A 121 -7.81 -13.15 6.39
C ASN A 121 -6.97 -12.11 7.17
N ILE A 122 -7.64 -11.24 7.94
CA ILE A 122 -6.99 -10.08 8.56
C ILE A 122 -6.22 -10.53 9.81
N THR A 123 -4.90 -10.46 9.77
CA THR A 123 -4.05 -10.65 10.96
C THR A 123 -4.41 -9.68 12.09
N ILE A 124 -4.75 -10.22 13.25
CA ILE A 124 -4.93 -9.49 14.49
C ILE A 124 -3.55 -9.08 15.01
N ASN A 125 -3.29 -7.77 15.12
CA ASN A 125 -2.08 -7.24 15.72
C ASN A 125 -2.37 -5.96 16.53
N ASP A 126 -1.42 -5.55 17.37
CA ASP A 126 -1.64 -4.44 18.31
C ASP A 126 -1.78 -3.08 17.61
N ALA A 127 -1.12 -2.89 16.46
CA ALA A 127 -1.28 -1.70 15.64
C ALA A 127 -2.74 -1.57 15.12
N ARG A 128 -3.30 -2.65 14.56
CA ARG A 128 -4.69 -2.68 14.07
C ARG A 128 -5.68 -2.59 15.22
N LYS A 129 -5.42 -3.24 16.37
CA LYS A 129 -6.25 -3.12 17.59
C LYS A 129 -6.31 -1.71 18.15
N LYS A 130 -5.40 -0.79 17.79
CA LYS A 130 -5.55 0.63 18.14
C LYS A 130 -6.65 1.29 17.31
N GLU A 131 -6.84 0.87 16.07
CA GLU A 131 -7.74 1.46 15.07
C GLU A 131 -9.14 0.82 15.05
N VAL A 132 -9.22 -0.51 15.19
CA VAL A 132 -10.45 -1.31 15.10
C VAL A 132 -10.57 -2.28 16.27
N ASP A 133 -11.76 -2.83 16.48
CA ASP A 133 -12.00 -3.99 17.34
C ASP A 133 -11.91 -5.29 16.51
N PHE A 134 -11.68 -6.41 17.17
CA PHE A 134 -11.57 -7.72 16.54
C PHE A 134 -12.40 -8.78 17.26
N THR A 135 -12.94 -9.71 16.49
CA THR A 135 -13.48 -10.97 17.03
C THR A 135 -12.39 -11.82 17.67
N ASP A 136 -12.81 -12.86 18.39
CA ASP A 136 -11.93 -13.98 18.72
C ASP A 136 -11.33 -14.54 17.41
N PRO A 137 -10.06 -14.98 17.42
CA PRO A 137 -9.41 -15.47 16.23
C PRO A 137 -10.15 -16.69 15.69
N TYR A 138 -10.40 -16.70 14.39
CA TYR A 138 -11.03 -17.85 13.74
C TYR A 138 -10.01 -18.85 13.19
N MET A 139 -8.79 -18.42 12.85
CA MET A 139 -7.73 -19.29 12.31
C MET A 139 -6.34 -18.81 12.72
N ASP A 140 -5.43 -19.76 12.94
CA ASP A 140 -3.98 -19.51 13.06
C ASP A 140 -3.30 -19.70 11.70
N SER A 141 -2.29 -18.90 11.39
CA SER A 141 -1.55 -18.93 10.13
C SER A 141 -0.06 -18.63 10.33
N ASN A 142 0.72 -19.07 9.36
CA ASN A 142 2.12 -18.70 9.16
C ASN A 142 2.26 -17.97 7.81
N GLN A 143 3.44 -17.49 7.48
CA GLN A 143 3.74 -17.01 6.12
C GLN A 143 4.56 -18.05 5.38
N GLY A 144 4.40 -18.08 4.07
CA GLY A 144 5.31 -18.79 3.19
C GLY A 144 6.21 -17.81 2.44
N VAL A 145 7.33 -18.36 1.96
CA VAL A 145 8.17 -17.71 0.96
C VAL A 145 8.25 -18.62 -0.27
N ALA A 146 7.70 -18.15 -1.39
CA ALA A 146 7.76 -18.87 -2.66
C ALA A 146 8.66 -18.19 -3.70
N VAL A 147 9.31 -19.03 -4.51
CA VAL A 147 10.18 -18.63 -5.62
C VAL A 147 9.84 -19.42 -6.88
N ALA A 148 10.31 -18.96 -8.04
CA ALA A 148 10.25 -19.79 -9.24
C ALA A 148 11.13 -21.05 -9.08
N LYS A 149 10.67 -22.19 -9.58
CA LYS A 149 11.45 -23.44 -9.55
C LYS A 149 12.79 -23.26 -10.26
N ASN A 150 13.85 -23.83 -9.68
CA ASN A 150 15.22 -23.69 -10.18
C ASN A 150 15.77 -22.24 -10.17
N SER A 151 15.19 -21.35 -9.36
CA SER A 151 15.68 -19.96 -9.22
C SER A 151 17.06 -19.86 -8.55
N GLY A 152 17.44 -20.88 -7.78
CA GLY A 152 18.71 -20.94 -7.03
C GLY A 152 18.64 -20.30 -5.64
N TYR A 153 17.48 -19.81 -5.20
CA TYR A 153 17.23 -19.40 -3.82
C TYR A 153 16.77 -20.62 -3.02
N ALA A 154 17.36 -20.81 -1.83
CA ALA A 154 17.10 -21.97 -0.99
C ALA A 154 16.34 -21.63 0.29
N ASP A 155 16.52 -20.40 0.79
CA ASP A 155 16.01 -19.91 2.07
C ASP A 155 15.92 -18.38 2.06
N THR A 156 15.36 -17.81 3.12
CA THR A 156 15.25 -16.36 3.34
C THR A 156 16.61 -15.64 3.42
N ASP A 157 17.65 -16.31 3.92
CA ASP A 157 19.02 -15.76 3.94
C ASP A 157 19.56 -15.51 2.53
N SER A 158 19.33 -16.43 1.61
CA SER A 158 19.70 -16.30 0.20
C SER A 158 18.95 -15.15 -0.51
N LEU A 159 17.77 -14.77 0.01
CA LEU A 159 16.96 -13.67 -0.49
C LEU A 159 17.33 -12.31 0.13
N ASN A 160 17.96 -12.27 1.30
CA ASN A 160 18.33 -11.03 2.00
C ASN A 160 19.61 -10.37 1.42
N ALA A 161 19.56 -10.01 0.13
CA ALA A 161 20.68 -9.47 -0.60
C ALA A 161 20.31 -8.26 -1.47
N ALA A 162 21.29 -7.37 -1.67
CA ALA A 162 21.11 -6.18 -2.49
C ALA A 162 20.76 -6.55 -3.94
N GLY A 163 19.71 -5.93 -4.47
CA GLY A 163 19.21 -6.18 -5.83
C GLY A 163 18.15 -7.28 -5.92
N VAL A 164 17.92 -8.04 -4.85
CA VAL A 164 16.79 -8.98 -4.75
C VAL A 164 15.51 -8.19 -4.52
N LYS A 165 14.44 -8.58 -5.22
CA LYS A 165 13.11 -7.99 -5.10
C LYS A 165 12.10 -9.00 -4.58
N ILE A 166 11.37 -8.61 -3.55
CA ILE A 166 10.36 -9.44 -2.88
C ILE A 166 8.98 -8.86 -3.19
N ALA A 167 8.14 -9.62 -3.88
CA ALA A 167 6.76 -9.25 -4.16
C ALA A 167 5.91 -9.39 -2.89
N VAL A 168 5.13 -8.36 -2.57
CA VAL A 168 4.21 -8.34 -1.42
C VAL A 168 2.93 -7.60 -1.81
N GLN A 169 1.80 -7.92 -1.20
CA GLN A 169 0.58 -7.11 -1.33
C GLN A 169 0.65 -5.92 -0.36
N SER A 170 0.25 -4.74 -0.85
CA SER A 170 0.31 -3.49 -0.09
C SER A 170 -0.56 -3.52 1.18
N GLY A 171 0.00 -3.10 2.31
CA GLY A 171 -0.72 -2.96 3.59
C GLY A 171 -0.85 -4.27 4.38
N THR A 172 -0.22 -5.35 3.93
CA THR A 172 -0.26 -6.67 4.57
C THR A 172 0.84 -6.82 5.62
N THR A 173 0.65 -7.76 6.53
CA THR A 173 1.69 -8.19 7.47
C THR A 173 2.83 -8.93 6.77
N SER A 174 2.63 -9.46 5.56
CA SER A 174 3.71 -10.01 4.72
C SER A 174 4.67 -8.94 4.22
N GLU A 175 4.14 -7.76 3.86
CA GLU A 175 4.97 -6.58 3.59
C GLU A 175 5.81 -6.19 4.81
N GLU A 176 5.17 -6.07 5.98
CA GLU A 176 5.85 -5.69 7.23
C GLU A 176 6.94 -6.70 7.59
N TRP A 177 6.63 -8.00 7.47
CA TRP A 177 7.58 -9.06 7.75
C TRP A 177 8.78 -9.01 6.80
N ALA A 178 8.56 -8.85 5.49
CA ALA A 178 9.64 -8.78 4.52
C ALA A 178 10.54 -7.55 4.75
N GLN A 179 9.96 -6.40 5.11
CA GLN A 179 10.73 -5.20 5.43
C GLN A 179 11.61 -5.38 6.69
N GLU A 180 11.09 -6.07 7.70
CA GLU A 180 11.81 -6.30 8.95
C GLU A 180 12.88 -7.41 8.84
N ASN A 181 12.59 -8.49 8.12
CA ASN A 181 13.42 -9.70 8.10
C ASN A 181 14.33 -9.78 6.87
N LEU A 182 14.01 -9.08 5.79
CA LEU A 182 14.82 -9.02 4.56
C LEU A 182 15.28 -7.58 4.27
N PRO A 183 15.90 -6.85 5.22
CA PRO A 183 16.17 -5.42 5.10
C PRO A 183 17.17 -5.06 3.99
N ARG A 184 17.91 -6.04 3.44
CA ARG A 184 18.83 -5.84 2.31
C ARG A 184 18.19 -6.09 0.95
N ALA A 185 17.01 -6.72 0.93
CA ALA A 185 16.19 -6.86 -0.26
C ALA A 185 15.30 -5.62 -0.46
N THR A 186 14.69 -5.50 -1.63
CA THR A 186 13.71 -4.45 -1.95
C THR A 186 12.32 -5.05 -2.02
N THR A 187 11.39 -4.58 -1.20
CA THR A 187 9.98 -4.95 -1.34
C THR A 187 9.36 -4.24 -2.55
N VAL A 188 8.53 -4.98 -3.29
CA VAL A 188 7.77 -4.48 -4.45
C VAL A 188 6.30 -4.73 -4.16
N ASN A 189 5.58 -3.64 -3.97
CA ASN A 189 4.17 -3.65 -3.60
C ASN A 189 3.26 -3.88 -4.82
N PHE A 190 2.30 -4.78 -4.66
CA PHE A 190 1.23 -5.04 -5.61
C PHE A 190 -0.14 -4.79 -4.98
N ASP A 191 -1.15 -4.60 -5.81
CA ASP A 191 -2.54 -4.40 -5.39
C ASP A 191 -3.22 -5.72 -5.00
N ASP A 192 -2.81 -6.83 -5.61
CA ASP A 192 -3.39 -8.16 -5.43
C ASP A 192 -2.32 -9.27 -5.54
N TRP A 193 -2.63 -10.46 -5.01
CA TRP A 193 -1.71 -11.59 -5.00
C TRP A 193 -1.44 -12.14 -6.40
N THR A 194 -2.40 -12.13 -7.32
CA THR A 194 -2.19 -12.66 -8.67
C THR A 194 -1.12 -11.85 -9.41
N ALA A 195 -1.12 -10.52 -9.25
CA ALA A 195 -0.08 -9.64 -9.76
C ALA A 195 1.27 -9.90 -9.09
N ALA A 196 1.30 -10.11 -7.77
CA ALA A 196 2.52 -10.42 -7.02
C ALA A 196 3.18 -11.72 -7.51
N PHE A 197 2.42 -12.82 -7.63
CA PHE A 197 2.93 -14.11 -8.10
C PHE A 197 3.34 -14.06 -9.58
N THR A 198 2.58 -13.34 -10.42
CA THR A 198 2.94 -13.12 -11.83
C THR A 198 4.25 -12.36 -11.98
N ALA A 199 4.53 -11.41 -11.07
CA ALA A 199 5.81 -10.70 -11.05
C ALA A 199 6.99 -11.63 -10.73
N VAL A 200 6.81 -12.65 -9.89
CA VAL A 200 7.84 -13.67 -9.65
C VAL A 200 8.02 -14.55 -10.89
N MET A 201 6.93 -15.06 -11.46
CA MET A 201 6.97 -15.91 -12.66
C MET A 201 7.58 -15.25 -13.88
N SER A 202 7.37 -13.94 -14.05
CA SER A 202 7.96 -13.15 -15.13
C SER A 202 9.43 -12.74 -14.89
N GLY A 203 9.96 -13.02 -13.69
CA GLY A 203 11.31 -12.62 -13.26
C GLY A 203 11.42 -11.15 -12.85
N GLN A 204 10.30 -10.43 -12.71
CA GLN A 204 10.27 -9.06 -12.19
C GLN A 204 10.66 -9.01 -10.70
N CYS A 205 10.25 -10.03 -9.93
CA CYS A 205 10.64 -10.27 -8.54
C CYS A 205 11.27 -11.66 -8.40
N GLN A 206 12.03 -11.88 -7.33
CA GLN A 206 12.73 -13.15 -7.08
C GLN A 206 11.92 -14.07 -6.18
N ALA A 207 11.17 -13.51 -5.23
CA ALA A 207 10.30 -14.24 -4.34
C ALA A 207 9.00 -13.46 -4.10
N VAL A 208 8.00 -14.15 -3.57
CA VAL A 208 6.79 -13.58 -2.97
C VAL A 208 6.72 -14.05 -1.53
N VAL A 209 6.21 -13.20 -0.64
CA VAL A 209 5.89 -13.55 0.75
C VAL A 209 4.40 -13.32 0.94
N CYS A 210 3.70 -14.33 1.44
CA CYS A 210 2.24 -14.35 1.57
C CYS A 210 1.81 -15.27 2.72
N ASP A 211 0.56 -15.20 3.16
CA ASP A 211 0.00 -16.17 4.10
C ASP A 211 0.15 -17.59 3.55
N LEU A 212 0.65 -18.51 4.37
CA LEU A 212 1.01 -19.86 3.95
C LEU A 212 -0.15 -20.59 3.24
N PRO A 213 -1.41 -20.58 3.72
CA PRO A 213 -2.48 -21.29 3.03
C PRO A 213 -2.84 -20.67 1.67
N VAL A 214 -2.72 -19.34 1.54
CA VAL A 214 -2.88 -18.65 0.25
C VAL A 214 -1.75 -19.05 -0.69
N GLU A 215 -0.50 -19.04 -0.20
CA GLU A 215 0.65 -19.37 -1.01
C GLU A 215 0.64 -20.83 -1.47
N GLN A 216 0.29 -21.77 -0.58
CA GLN A 216 0.09 -23.17 -0.93
C GLN A 216 -0.97 -23.34 -2.01
N TRP A 217 -2.11 -22.65 -1.89
CA TRP A 217 -3.16 -22.70 -2.90
C TRP A 217 -2.67 -22.15 -4.24
N MET A 218 -2.01 -20.99 -4.23
CA MET A 218 -1.53 -20.31 -5.43
C MET A 218 -0.50 -21.15 -6.18
N VAL A 219 0.50 -21.68 -5.47
CA VAL A 219 1.55 -22.54 -6.04
C VAL A 219 0.98 -23.87 -6.56
N ASN A 220 -0.01 -24.45 -5.88
CA ASN A 220 -0.59 -25.74 -6.32
C ASN A 220 -1.61 -25.60 -7.45
N SER A 221 -2.27 -24.44 -7.58
CA SER A 221 -3.40 -24.27 -8.50
C SER A 221 -3.03 -23.48 -9.76
N SER A 222 -2.44 -22.30 -9.60
CA SER A 222 -2.28 -21.32 -10.69
C SER A 222 -0.82 -21.04 -11.06
N PHE A 223 0.10 -21.25 -10.14
CA PHE A 223 1.53 -20.93 -10.28
C PHE A 223 2.40 -22.19 -10.07
N THR A 224 2.07 -23.28 -10.76
CA THR A 224 2.66 -24.62 -10.58
C THR A 224 4.16 -24.72 -10.89
N ASP A 225 4.73 -23.70 -11.53
CA ASP A 225 6.16 -23.58 -11.80
C ASP A 225 6.93 -22.84 -10.67
N MET A 226 6.25 -22.55 -9.57
CA MET A 226 6.84 -22.03 -8.33
C MET A 226 6.95 -23.14 -7.27
N GLU A 227 7.73 -22.88 -6.24
CA GLU A 227 7.87 -23.73 -5.06
C GLU A 227 7.99 -22.87 -3.80
N ILE A 228 7.40 -23.34 -2.69
CA ILE A 228 7.58 -22.74 -1.36
C ILE A 228 8.90 -23.26 -0.81
N ILE A 229 9.85 -22.36 -0.58
CA ILE A 229 11.19 -22.71 -0.09
C ILE A 229 11.29 -22.62 1.44
N GLU A 230 10.42 -21.83 2.07
CA GLU A 230 10.43 -21.66 3.52
C GLU A 230 9.02 -21.40 4.05
N GLU A 231 8.67 -22.09 5.13
CA GLU A 231 7.53 -21.72 5.98
C GLU A 231 8.07 -20.89 7.15
N VAL A 232 7.61 -19.64 7.22
CA VAL A 232 8.01 -18.70 8.25
C VAL A 232 6.99 -18.76 9.38
N PRO A 233 7.39 -19.15 10.61
CA PRO A 233 6.45 -19.34 11.71
C PRO A 233 5.96 -18.02 12.32
N THR A 234 5.30 -17.14 11.56
CA THR A 234 4.86 -15.79 11.98
C THR A 234 3.80 -15.82 13.07
N GLY A 235 3.08 -16.93 13.26
CA GLY A 235 2.10 -17.09 14.34
C GLY A 235 0.95 -16.09 14.25
N GLU A 236 0.54 -15.79 13.02
CA GLU A 236 -0.54 -14.88 12.74
C GLU A 236 -1.88 -15.49 13.10
N ARG A 237 -2.82 -14.62 13.46
CA ARG A 237 -4.17 -15.00 13.84
C ARG A 237 -5.16 -14.18 13.07
N PHE A 238 -6.05 -14.83 12.33
CA PHE A 238 -7.06 -14.14 11.54
C PHE A 238 -8.30 -13.84 12.38
N GLY A 239 -8.79 -12.60 12.28
CA GLY A 239 -10.00 -12.13 12.94
C GLY A 239 -10.86 -11.29 12.00
N ILE A 240 -12.12 -11.11 12.39
CA ILE A 240 -13.04 -10.20 11.70
C ILE A 240 -12.90 -8.82 12.35
N ALA A 241 -12.61 -7.81 11.54
CA ALA A 241 -12.44 -6.44 12.02
C ALA A 241 -13.80 -5.72 12.11
N VAL A 242 -14.04 -5.05 13.24
CA VAL A 242 -15.28 -4.34 13.56
C VAL A 242 -14.93 -2.93 14.04
N SER A 243 -15.80 -1.95 13.81
CA SER A 243 -15.58 -0.61 14.39
C SER A 243 -15.62 -0.67 15.92
N LYS A 244 -14.69 0.05 16.57
CA LYS A 244 -14.67 0.23 18.03
C LYS A 244 -15.90 0.94 18.58
N ASP A 245 -16.65 1.63 17.73
CA ASP A 245 -17.91 2.28 18.10
C ASP A 245 -19.11 1.30 18.12
N ASN A 246 -18.88 0.01 17.83
CA ASN A 246 -19.88 -1.05 17.78
C ASN A 246 -19.42 -2.37 18.46
N PRO A 247 -18.95 -2.34 19.73
CA PRO A 247 -18.43 -3.51 20.43
C PRO A 247 -19.49 -4.61 20.64
N GLU A 248 -20.78 -4.26 20.65
CA GLU A 248 -21.88 -5.22 20.72
C GLU A 248 -21.95 -6.11 19.47
N LEU A 249 -21.54 -5.61 18.30
CA LEU A 249 -21.47 -6.41 17.07
C LEU A 249 -20.34 -7.45 17.17
N THR A 250 -19.17 -7.05 17.67
CA THR A 250 -18.06 -7.97 17.96
C THR A 250 -18.50 -9.08 18.90
N ALA A 251 -19.20 -8.74 19.99
CA ALA A 251 -19.70 -9.72 20.95
C ALA A 251 -20.73 -10.69 20.34
N ALA A 252 -21.62 -10.18 19.48
CA ALA A 252 -22.61 -11.02 18.79
C ALA A 252 -21.94 -12.00 17.81
N ILE A 253 -20.94 -11.54 17.05
CA ILE A 253 -20.18 -12.40 16.13
C ILE A 253 -19.39 -13.46 16.90
N ASN A 254 -18.76 -13.10 18.02
CA ASN A 254 -18.07 -14.07 18.88
C ASN A 254 -19.02 -15.15 19.42
N ALA A 255 -20.25 -14.77 19.79
CA ALA A 255 -21.26 -15.73 20.20
C ALA A 255 -21.64 -16.70 19.06
N ALA A 256 -21.81 -16.18 17.84
CA ALA A 256 -22.08 -17.00 16.66
C ALA A 256 -20.91 -17.95 16.33
N LEU A 257 -19.69 -17.43 16.28
CA LEU A 257 -18.46 -18.22 16.07
C LEU A 257 -18.34 -19.36 17.09
N LYS A 258 -18.61 -19.07 18.37
CA LYS A 258 -18.59 -20.09 19.43
C LYS A 258 -19.63 -21.19 19.19
N GLN A 259 -20.83 -20.84 18.73
CA GLN A 259 -21.88 -21.80 18.42
C GLN A 259 -21.51 -22.68 17.21
N ILE A 260 -21.00 -22.08 16.12
CA ILE A 260 -20.52 -22.76 14.90
C ILE A 260 -19.37 -23.73 15.21
N ARG A 261 -18.48 -23.39 16.15
CA ARG A 261 -17.45 -24.31 16.65
C ARG A 261 -18.07 -25.45 17.47
N ALA A 262 -18.96 -25.12 18.41
CA ALA A 262 -19.54 -26.10 19.33
C ALA A 262 -20.40 -27.17 18.64
N ASP A 263 -21.03 -26.85 17.51
CA ASP A 263 -21.85 -27.79 16.74
C ASP A 263 -21.10 -28.50 15.61
N GLY A 264 -19.80 -28.23 15.43
CA GLY A 264 -18.93 -28.94 14.49
C GLY A 264 -18.93 -28.41 13.06
N ARG A 265 -19.79 -27.43 12.73
CA ARG A 265 -19.83 -26.80 11.39
C ARG A 265 -18.48 -26.18 11.00
N TYR A 266 -17.77 -25.60 11.97
CA TYR A 266 -16.44 -25.04 11.72
C TYR A 266 -15.43 -26.11 11.24
N ASP A 267 -15.40 -27.27 11.90
CA ASP A 267 -14.48 -28.36 11.57
C ASP A 267 -14.77 -28.93 10.18
N GLU A 268 -16.06 -29.08 9.84
CA GLU A 268 -16.49 -29.52 8.50
C GLU A 268 -16.06 -28.52 7.41
N LEU A 269 -16.24 -27.22 7.67
CA LEU A 269 -15.82 -26.17 6.75
C LEU A 269 -14.28 -26.14 6.58
N TYR A 270 -13.54 -26.29 7.68
CA TYR A 270 -12.09 -26.31 7.65
C TYR A 270 -11.57 -27.54 6.89
N GLU A 271 -12.12 -28.73 7.15
CA GLU A 271 -11.74 -29.96 6.46
C GLU A 271 -12.06 -29.90 4.95
N LYS A 272 -13.17 -29.24 4.57
CA LYS A 272 -13.52 -29.00 3.16
C LYS A 272 -12.44 -28.23 2.40
N TYR A 273 -11.84 -27.21 3.03
CA TYR A 273 -10.89 -26.32 2.34
C TYR A 273 -9.42 -26.72 2.54
N PHE A 274 -9.07 -27.32 3.67
CA PHE A 274 -7.68 -27.61 4.04
C PHE A 274 -7.39 -29.12 4.18
N GLY A 275 -8.38 -29.99 3.97
CA GLY A 275 -8.22 -31.45 3.92
C GLY A 275 -7.84 -32.10 5.26
N THR A 276 -7.84 -31.33 6.34
CA THR A 276 -7.47 -31.76 7.70
C THR A 276 -8.45 -31.13 8.68
N LYS A 277 -8.55 -31.66 9.90
CA LYS A 277 -9.28 -30.97 10.98
C LYS A 277 -8.41 -29.85 11.56
N PRO A 278 -9.01 -28.76 12.07
CA PRO A 278 -8.26 -27.72 12.74
C PRO A 278 -7.55 -28.30 13.97
N SER A 279 -6.33 -27.87 14.26
CA SER A 279 -5.65 -28.26 15.49
C SER A 279 -6.44 -27.71 16.69
N SER A 280 -6.72 -28.57 17.68
CA SER A 280 -7.61 -28.23 18.80
C SER A 280 -6.95 -27.20 19.71
N SER A 281 -7.40 -25.94 19.65
CA SER A 281 -6.99 -24.85 20.55
C SER A 281 -7.98 -24.63 21.71
N ASP A 282 -8.80 -25.62 22.05
CA ASP A 282 -9.66 -25.55 23.23
C ASP A 282 -8.82 -25.67 24.50
N GLY A 283 -8.80 -24.60 25.30
CA GLY A 283 -8.05 -24.47 26.55
C GLY A 283 -8.42 -25.46 27.65
N ALA A 284 -7.99 -26.72 27.50
CA ALA A 284 -8.04 -27.75 28.52
C ALA A 284 -6.61 -28.24 28.84
N SER A 285 -6.17 -27.90 30.05
CA SER A 285 -5.12 -28.55 30.86
C SER A 285 -4.12 -29.44 30.13
N ALA A 286 -2.89 -28.94 29.96
CA ALA A 286 -1.74 -29.74 29.59
C ALA A 286 -1.54 -30.91 30.57
N THR A 287 -1.93 -32.11 30.17
CA THR A 287 -1.41 -33.35 30.72
C THR A 287 -1.09 -34.29 29.58
N GLY A 288 0.19 -34.30 29.19
CA GLY A 288 0.90 -35.39 28.53
C GLY A 288 0.40 -35.80 27.15
N VAL A 289 1.32 -35.83 26.19
CA VAL A 289 1.73 -37.04 25.46
C VAL A 289 2.86 -36.66 24.51
N ASP A 290 3.86 -37.53 24.49
CA ASP A 290 5.07 -37.48 23.68
C ASP A 290 4.77 -37.28 22.18
N GLY A 291 5.47 -36.34 21.56
CA GLY A 291 5.41 -36.04 20.14
C GLY A 291 6.80 -35.93 19.56
N ASP A 292 7.14 -36.92 18.73
CA ASP A 292 8.36 -37.10 17.95
C ASP A 292 8.64 -35.84 17.09
N ALA A 293 9.55 -34.99 17.56
CA ALA A 293 10.03 -33.84 16.83
C ALA A 293 11.25 -34.25 16.02
N SER A 294 11.15 -34.08 14.69
CA SER A 294 12.25 -34.14 13.74
C SER A 294 13.39 -33.23 14.20
N ALA A 295 14.34 -33.83 14.93
CA ALA A 295 15.51 -33.19 15.47
C ALA A 295 16.68 -33.23 14.47
N SER A 296 17.11 -32.05 14.02
CA SER A 296 18.51 -31.66 13.82
C SER A 296 18.48 -30.18 13.44
N GLU A 297 19.04 -29.23 14.20
CA GLU A 297 20.42 -29.17 14.68
C GLU A 297 20.52 -28.53 16.09
N GLY A 298 21.35 -29.13 16.96
CA GLY A 298 21.87 -28.48 18.18
C GLY A 298 21.03 -28.58 19.46
N SER A 299 20.93 -29.75 20.09
CA SER A 299 20.42 -29.88 21.47
C SER A 299 21.35 -29.16 22.46
N SER A 300 21.11 -27.87 22.71
CA SER A 300 21.78 -27.12 23.79
C SER A 300 21.10 -27.40 25.13
N SER A 301 21.90 -27.61 26.18
CA SER A 301 21.41 -27.76 27.56
C SER A 301 20.92 -26.43 28.16
N THR A 302 21.14 -25.32 27.46
CA THR A 302 20.80 -23.96 27.92
C THR A 302 19.98 -23.23 26.88
N LEU A 303 19.14 -22.29 27.32
CA LEU A 303 18.35 -21.41 26.47
C LEU A 303 19.21 -20.81 25.36
N GLN A 304 18.69 -20.80 24.13
CA GLN A 304 19.33 -20.21 22.97
C GLN A 304 18.46 -19.09 22.43
N VAL A 305 19.02 -17.89 22.24
CA VAL A 305 18.33 -16.79 21.58
C VAL A 305 18.46 -16.99 20.07
N THR A 306 17.33 -17.26 19.42
CA THR A 306 17.28 -17.60 18.00
C THR A 306 17.00 -16.36 17.14
N LYS A 307 16.33 -15.34 17.70
CA LYS A 307 15.97 -14.13 16.95
C LYS A 307 15.92 -12.89 17.82
N ALA A 308 16.38 -11.77 17.26
CA ALA A 308 16.10 -10.43 17.75
C ALA A 308 16.01 -9.48 16.55
N THR A 309 14.81 -9.02 16.23
CA THR A 309 14.53 -8.08 15.13
C THR A 309 13.64 -6.94 15.63
N ALA A 310 13.64 -5.81 14.94
CA ALA A 310 12.72 -4.73 15.26
C ALA A 310 12.02 -4.23 14.00
N ARG A 311 10.76 -3.86 14.16
CA ARG A 311 9.94 -3.32 13.08
C ARG A 311 10.54 -2.01 12.57
N SER A 312 10.52 -1.82 11.25
CA SER A 312 10.84 -0.50 10.67
C SER A 312 9.88 0.55 11.23
N ASN A 313 10.45 1.65 11.71
CA ASN A 313 9.70 2.86 12.09
C ASN A 313 10.11 4.03 11.18
N GLU A 314 10.72 3.73 10.04
CA GLU A 314 10.97 4.66 8.95
C GLU A 314 9.80 4.64 7.95
N ASP A 315 9.20 5.81 7.76
CA ASP A 315 8.10 6.03 6.81
C ASP A 315 8.50 5.66 5.36
N GLY A 316 8.01 4.52 4.88
CA GLY A 316 8.27 4.00 3.53
C GLY A 316 9.67 3.40 3.34
N GLY A 317 10.35 3.07 4.44
CA GLY A 317 11.68 2.45 4.45
C GLY A 317 11.76 1.21 5.35
N THR A 318 12.95 0.64 5.48
CA THR A 318 13.21 -0.59 6.24
C THR A 318 14.03 -0.35 7.50
N ASN A 319 14.41 0.90 7.80
CA ASN A 319 15.32 1.19 8.90
C ASN A 319 14.60 1.29 10.27
N VAL A 320 15.32 0.86 11.31
CA VAL A 320 14.94 1.12 12.70
C VAL A 320 15.63 2.40 13.15
N LEU A 321 14.87 3.47 13.31
CA LEU A 321 15.32 4.77 13.77
C LEU A 321 15.40 4.79 15.29
N GLY A 322 16.57 5.16 15.82
CA GLY A 322 16.85 5.30 17.24
C GLY A 322 16.01 6.39 17.90
N GLY A 323 15.75 6.28 19.20
CA GLY A 323 14.95 7.22 20.00
C GLY A 323 13.46 7.27 19.64
N ILE A 324 13.01 6.53 18.62
CA ILE A 324 11.61 6.46 18.20
C ILE A 324 11.06 5.11 18.65
N VAL A 325 9.80 5.12 19.07
CA VAL A 325 9.08 3.89 19.43
C VAL A 325 9.05 2.94 18.23
N THR A 326 9.27 1.67 18.51
CA THR A 326 9.12 0.54 17.59
C THR A 326 8.65 -0.71 18.34
N ARG A 327 8.47 -1.82 17.62
CA ARG A 327 8.22 -3.15 18.17
C ARG A 327 9.48 -4.00 18.05
N LEU A 328 9.87 -4.65 19.14
CA LEU A 328 10.90 -5.70 19.19
C LEU A 328 10.24 -7.08 19.05
N THR A 329 10.75 -7.91 18.16
CA THR A 329 10.49 -9.37 18.17
C THR A 329 11.72 -10.08 18.68
N TRP A 330 11.54 -10.86 19.74
CA TRP A 330 12.60 -11.65 20.35
C TRP A 330 12.15 -13.11 20.44
N GLU A 331 12.98 -14.04 19.99
CA GLU A 331 12.68 -15.47 20.06
C GLU A 331 13.82 -16.24 20.69
N ALA A 332 13.46 -17.27 21.45
CA ALA A 332 14.40 -18.18 22.04
C ALA A 332 13.84 -19.59 22.17
N THR A 333 14.73 -20.58 22.12
CA THR A 333 14.42 -21.97 22.48
C THR A 333 14.96 -22.24 23.87
N THR A 334 14.08 -22.59 24.81
CA THR A 334 14.49 -23.00 26.16
C THR A 334 15.38 -24.25 26.12
N GLY A 335 16.33 -24.37 27.04
CA GLY A 335 17.23 -25.53 27.07
C GLY A 335 16.47 -26.86 27.26
N THR A 336 17.05 -27.96 26.81
CA THR A 336 16.42 -29.30 26.86
C THR A 336 16.13 -29.83 28.27
N GLU A 337 16.71 -29.21 29.29
CA GLU A 337 16.48 -29.52 30.71
C GLU A 337 16.04 -28.29 31.54
N GLU A 338 15.76 -27.16 30.89
CA GLU A 338 15.47 -25.90 31.56
C GLU A 338 13.98 -25.54 31.48
N SER A 339 13.30 -25.54 32.62
CA SER A 339 11.99 -24.89 32.72
C SER A 339 12.15 -23.43 33.13
N VAL A 340 11.70 -22.50 32.30
CA VAL A 340 11.95 -21.05 32.46
C VAL A 340 10.73 -20.35 33.03
N SER A 341 10.89 -19.62 34.14
CA SER A 341 9.81 -18.93 34.87
C SER A 341 9.76 -17.43 34.63
N LYS A 342 10.89 -16.80 34.26
CA LYS A 342 10.99 -15.37 33.99
C LYS A 342 12.05 -15.08 32.94
N VAL A 343 11.78 -14.14 32.04
CA VAL A 343 12.78 -13.53 31.14
C VAL A 343 12.86 -12.05 31.46
N THR A 344 14.07 -11.50 31.56
CA THR A 344 14.31 -10.07 31.77
C THR A 344 15.14 -9.57 30.60
N LEU A 345 14.57 -8.70 29.78
CA LEU A 345 15.24 -8.08 28.64
C LEU A 345 15.85 -6.74 29.04
N ALA A 346 17.05 -6.47 28.55
CA ALA A 346 17.81 -5.25 28.78
C ALA A 346 18.22 -4.65 27.45
N LEU A 347 18.06 -3.33 27.32
CA LEU A 347 18.58 -2.58 26.19
C LEU A 347 19.91 -1.92 26.55
N PRO A 348 20.74 -1.60 25.55
CA PRO A 348 21.94 -0.77 25.75
C PRO A 348 21.58 0.61 26.32
N GLU A 349 22.59 1.29 26.86
CA GLU A 349 22.43 2.64 27.39
C GLU A 349 21.78 3.59 26.36
N GLY A 350 20.73 4.30 26.79
CA GLY A 350 19.92 5.17 25.93
C GLY A 350 18.68 4.51 25.33
N GLY A 351 18.50 3.18 25.49
CA GLY A 351 17.23 2.50 25.19
C GLY A 351 16.21 2.59 26.33
N SER A 352 14.93 2.36 26.03
CA SER A 352 13.84 2.41 27.00
C SER A 352 12.74 1.38 26.72
N PHE A 353 12.15 0.88 27.82
CA PHE A 353 10.94 0.04 27.85
C PHE A 353 9.78 0.72 28.59
N GLU A 354 9.85 2.01 28.88
CA GLU A 354 8.97 2.71 29.84
C GLU A 354 7.47 2.51 29.58
N ASP A 355 7.04 2.61 28.32
CA ASP A 355 5.66 2.41 27.89
C ASP A 355 5.44 1.07 27.18
N SER A 356 6.32 0.09 27.42
CA SER A 356 6.28 -1.17 26.71
C SER A 356 5.27 -2.17 27.26
N SER A 357 4.63 -2.90 26.35
CA SER A 357 3.83 -4.08 26.65
C SER A 357 4.40 -5.29 25.92
N ALA A 358 4.26 -6.48 26.51
CA ALA A 358 4.75 -7.71 25.90
C ALA A 358 3.64 -8.75 25.70
N THR A 359 3.63 -9.36 24.53
CA THR A 359 2.84 -10.54 24.19
C THR A 359 3.77 -11.74 24.11
N VAL A 360 3.39 -12.86 24.70
CA VAL A 360 4.21 -14.07 24.78
C VAL A 360 3.47 -15.25 24.19
N THR A 361 4.10 -15.92 23.23
CA THR A 361 3.54 -17.06 22.52
C THR A 361 4.56 -18.18 22.47
N VAL A 362 4.14 -19.41 22.78
CA VAL A 362 4.94 -20.61 22.51
C VAL A 362 4.57 -21.14 21.12
N LEU A 363 5.58 -21.37 20.30
CA LEU A 363 5.47 -21.81 18.91
C LEU A 363 5.79 -23.31 18.81
N ASN A 364 4.87 -24.11 18.26
CA ASN A 364 5.12 -25.51 17.90
C ASN A 364 4.51 -25.81 16.52
N GLY A 365 5.30 -25.78 15.45
CA GLY A 365 4.78 -25.92 14.09
C GLY A 365 3.78 -24.82 13.74
N LEU A 366 2.51 -25.15 13.51
CA LEU A 366 1.40 -24.19 13.39
C LEU A 366 0.70 -23.87 14.72
N ASP A 367 0.88 -24.70 15.75
CA ASP A 367 0.19 -24.53 17.02
C ASP A 367 0.78 -23.37 17.82
N ARG A 368 -0.10 -22.51 18.35
CA ARG A 368 0.25 -21.29 19.08
C ARG A 368 -0.43 -21.29 20.43
N THR A 369 0.36 -21.35 21.50
CA THR A 369 -0.17 -21.27 22.86
C THR A 369 0.18 -19.92 23.46
N ASP A 370 -0.85 -19.12 23.75
CA ASP A 370 -0.69 -17.88 24.49
C ASP A 370 -0.23 -18.20 25.91
N VAL A 371 0.90 -17.61 26.29
CA VAL A 371 1.40 -17.74 27.64
C VAL A 371 0.92 -16.55 28.44
N LYS A 372 0.11 -16.81 29.47
CA LYS A 372 -0.22 -15.79 30.46
C LYS A 372 1.08 -15.30 31.10
N ALA A 373 1.46 -14.06 30.82
CA ALA A 373 2.65 -13.44 31.35
C ALA A 373 2.32 -12.04 31.89
N THR A 374 3.13 -11.58 32.83
CA THR A 374 3.10 -10.19 33.34
C THR A 374 4.40 -9.51 32.97
N ALA A 375 4.32 -8.44 32.19
CA ALA A 375 5.46 -7.60 31.83
C ALA A 375 5.51 -6.37 32.75
N LYS A 376 6.69 -6.09 33.33
CA LYS A 376 6.93 -4.91 34.18
C LYS A 376 8.31 -4.34 33.92
N VAL A 377 8.40 -3.02 33.90
CA VAL A 377 9.70 -2.34 33.84
C VAL A 377 10.32 -2.31 35.24
N GLU A 378 11.48 -2.97 35.38
CA GLU A 378 12.28 -3.05 36.61
C GLU A 378 13.67 -2.47 36.34
N LYS A 379 13.98 -1.29 36.90
CA LYS A 379 15.30 -0.63 36.73
C LYS A 379 15.71 -0.48 35.25
N SER A 380 14.79 -0.02 34.41
CA SER A 380 14.96 0.15 32.96
C SER A 380 15.03 -1.14 32.13
N ASN A 381 14.90 -2.31 32.76
CA ASN A 381 14.79 -3.60 32.06
C ASN A 381 13.33 -4.06 32.03
N LEU A 382 12.95 -4.81 31.01
CA LEU A 382 11.60 -5.40 30.92
C LEU A 382 11.60 -6.81 31.50
N ALA A 383 11.04 -6.95 32.69
CA ALA A 383 10.84 -8.21 33.38
C ALA A 383 9.50 -8.84 32.96
N ILE A 384 9.55 -10.03 32.35
CA ILE A 384 8.42 -10.79 31.85
C ILE A 384 8.34 -12.08 32.68
N SER A 385 7.35 -12.15 33.58
CA SER A 385 7.12 -13.31 34.44
C SER A 385 5.98 -14.16 33.90
N PHE A 386 6.22 -15.45 33.71
CA PHE A 386 5.22 -16.39 33.22
C PHE A 386 4.36 -16.89 34.38
N ALA A 387 3.04 -16.97 34.18
CA ALA A 387 2.11 -17.46 35.21
C ALA A 387 2.36 -18.94 35.55
N ALA A 388 2.80 -19.71 34.56
CA ALA A 388 3.35 -21.05 34.73
C ALA A 388 4.71 -21.10 34.00
N PRO A 389 5.73 -21.78 34.55
CA PRO A 389 7.02 -21.92 33.87
C PRO A 389 6.87 -22.57 32.48
N LEU A 390 7.63 -22.06 31.51
CA LEU A 390 7.76 -22.65 30.19
C LEU A 390 8.42 -24.03 30.29
N ALA A 391 7.95 -24.98 29.49
CA ALA A 391 8.53 -26.33 29.46
C ALA A 391 9.90 -26.30 28.77
N ALA A 392 10.76 -27.24 29.12
CA ALA A 392 12.05 -27.43 28.46
C ALA A 392 11.88 -27.71 26.96
N GLY A 393 12.77 -27.17 26.13
CA GLY A 393 12.69 -27.27 24.66
C GLY A 393 11.60 -26.41 24.00
N SER A 394 10.80 -25.64 24.76
CA SER A 394 9.82 -24.71 24.19
C SER A 394 10.49 -23.63 23.34
N ASN A 395 9.96 -23.38 22.14
CA ASN A 395 10.29 -22.21 21.34
C ASN A 395 9.33 -21.07 21.71
N VAL A 396 9.86 -19.98 22.28
CA VAL A 396 9.09 -18.85 22.77
C VAL A 396 9.35 -17.61 21.92
N ARG A 397 8.28 -16.95 21.50
CA ARG A 397 8.29 -15.61 20.92
C ARG A 397 7.79 -14.61 21.95
N ILE A 398 8.52 -13.51 22.07
CA ILE A 398 8.18 -12.35 22.86
C ILE A 398 8.14 -11.16 21.92
N GLU A 399 6.95 -10.61 21.72
CA GLU A 399 6.76 -9.35 20.99
C GLU A 399 6.58 -8.23 22.00
N VAL A 400 7.48 -7.23 21.95
CA VAL A 400 7.45 -6.08 22.84
C VAL A 400 7.10 -4.84 22.03
N GLU A 401 5.91 -4.30 22.26
CA GLU A 401 5.47 -3.02 21.73
C GLU A 401 6.01 -1.88 22.59
N GLY A 402 6.16 -0.68 22.02
CA GLY A 402 6.56 0.50 22.80
C GLY A 402 8.06 0.59 23.11
N VAL A 403 8.91 -0.14 22.39
CA VAL A 403 10.36 -0.17 22.62
C VAL A 403 11.05 1.02 21.99
N VAL A 404 12.00 1.64 22.69
CA VAL A 404 12.83 2.72 22.15
C VAL A 404 14.29 2.29 22.17
N PHE A 405 14.93 2.20 21.00
CA PHE A 405 16.37 1.96 20.91
C PHE A 405 17.19 3.23 21.14
N PRO A 406 18.48 3.15 21.48
CA PRO A 406 19.34 4.32 21.61
C PRO A 406 19.29 5.24 20.38
N SER A 407 19.37 6.55 20.60
CA SER A 407 19.27 7.54 19.50
C SER A 407 20.47 7.57 18.56
N SER A 408 21.63 7.04 19.01
CA SER A 408 22.84 6.92 18.20
C SER A 408 22.72 5.77 17.21
N ALA A 409 23.24 5.96 16.00
CA ALA A 409 23.37 4.85 15.05
C ALA A 409 24.30 3.75 15.61
N GLY A 410 23.94 2.49 15.40
CA GLY A 410 24.70 1.35 15.91
C GLY A 410 24.04 0.01 15.65
N ALA A 411 24.75 -1.07 15.94
CA ALA A 411 24.21 -2.42 15.97
C ALA A 411 24.05 -2.83 17.42
N TYR A 412 22.81 -3.04 17.87
CA TYR A 412 22.47 -3.25 19.27
C TYR A 412 21.94 -4.66 19.51
N ALA A 413 22.50 -5.37 20.49
CA ALA A 413 21.94 -6.61 20.99
C ALA A 413 20.92 -6.31 22.09
N VAL A 414 19.98 -7.24 22.29
CA VAL A 414 19.08 -7.28 23.44
C VAL A 414 19.65 -8.30 24.42
N ASP A 415 20.24 -7.80 25.49
CA ASP A 415 20.84 -8.62 26.55
C ASP A 415 19.82 -8.89 27.65
N GLY A 416 20.24 -9.56 28.71
CA GLY A 416 19.44 -9.67 29.93
C GLY A 416 19.69 -10.97 30.69
N THR A 417 18.67 -11.43 31.39
CA THR A 417 18.77 -12.63 32.24
C THR A 417 17.48 -13.44 32.16
N TYR A 418 17.56 -14.74 32.41
CA TYR A 418 16.40 -15.60 32.60
C TYR A 418 16.49 -16.34 33.95
N GLU A 419 15.33 -16.67 34.51
CA GLU A 419 15.19 -17.42 35.76
C GLU A 419 14.44 -18.72 35.49
N LEU A 420 14.91 -19.78 36.13
CA LEU A 420 14.35 -21.13 36.04
C LEU A 420 13.23 -21.33 37.06
N ALA A 421 12.45 -22.39 36.90
CA ALA A 421 11.40 -22.79 37.84
C ALA A 421 11.95 -23.11 39.25
N ASP A 422 13.20 -23.55 39.35
CA ASP A 422 13.89 -23.83 40.61
C ASP A 422 14.52 -22.58 41.28
N GLY A 423 14.36 -21.40 40.66
CA GLY A 423 14.91 -20.13 41.13
C GLY A 423 16.35 -19.86 40.68
N GLY A 424 16.97 -20.75 39.90
CA GLY A 424 18.28 -20.51 39.29
C GLY A 424 18.23 -19.35 38.30
N LYS A 425 19.16 -18.41 38.40
CA LYS A 425 19.27 -17.25 37.49
C LYS A 425 20.49 -17.37 36.59
N ARG A 426 20.31 -17.10 35.30
CA ARG A 426 21.33 -17.20 34.26
C ARG A 426 21.28 -15.98 33.34
N ASP A 427 22.42 -15.63 32.75
CA ASP A 427 22.49 -14.56 31.75
C ASP A 427 21.92 -15.07 30.42
N LEU A 428 21.19 -14.21 29.70
CA LEU A 428 20.75 -14.54 28.35
C LEU A 428 21.97 -14.65 27.43
N PRO A 429 22.03 -15.64 26.52
CA PRO A 429 22.96 -15.58 25.40
C PRO A 429 22.78 -14.29 24.62
N THR A 430 23.88 -13.75 24.08
CA THR A 430 23.83 -12.53 23.27
C THR A 430 22.91 -12.74 22.05
N SER A 431 21.95 -11.84 21.86
CA SER A 431 21.05 -11.90 20.72
C SER A 431 21.74 -11.52 19.41
N PRO A 432 21.18 -11.90 18.25
CA PRO A 432 21.46 -11.20 17.00
C PRO A 432 21.33 -9.67 17.16
N THR A 433 22.16 -8.91 16.46
CA THR A 433 22.16 -7.43 16.58
C THR A 433 21.13 -6.79 15.67
N ILE A 434 20.44 -5.79 16.19
CA ILE A 434 19.49 -4.93 15.47
C ILE A 434 20.22 -3.68 15.00
N ALA A 435 20.22 -3.43 13.69
CA ALA A 435 20.80 -2.23 13.11
C ALA A 435 19.86 -1.03 13.34
N VAL A 436 20.36 -0.03 14.05
CA VAL A 436 19.63 1.20 14.37
C VAL A 436 20.33 2.38 13.71
N THR A 437 19.55 3.25 13.08
CA THR A 437 20.03 4.49 12.47
C THR A 437 19.67 5.69 13.36
N GLU A 438 20.41 6.79 13.22
CA GLU A 438 20.16 7.99 14.02
C GLU A 438 18.81 8.65 13.66
N SER A 439 18.12 9.23 14.66
CA SER A 439 16.88 9.97 14.41
C SER A 439 17.15 11.14 13.47
N THR A 440 16.39 11.24 12.38
CA THR A 440 16.55 12.34 11.42
C THR A 440 16.04 13.67 12.01
N VAL A 441 16.45 14.80 11.41
CA VAL A 441 15.94 16.13 11.77
C VAL A 441 14.40 16.18 11.69
N VAL A 442 13.82 15.49 10.70
CA VAL A 442 12.37 15.37 10.50
C VAL A 442 11.72 14.75 11.75
N GLN A 443 12.30 13.68 12.28
CA GLN A 443 11.76 12.98 13.44
C GLN A 443 11.88 13.78 14.74
N ASN A 444 12.92 14.60 14.88
CA ASN A 444 13.02 15.52 16.01
C ASN A 444 11.93 16.60 15.99
N ILE A 445 11.52 17.05 14.79
CA ILE A 445 10.39 17.98 14.65
C ILE A 445 9.08 17.28 14.99
N VAL A 446 8.89 16.02 14.58
CA VAL A 446 7.69 15.23 14.92
C VAL A 446 7.55 15.08 16.43
N ARG A 447 8.62 14.67 17.14
CA ARG A 447 8.58 14.59 18.61
C ARG A 447 8.24 15.92 19.25
N TRP A 448 8.84 17.01 18.77
CA TRP A 448 8.51 18.34 19.26
C TRP A 448 7.02 18.67 19.06
N LEU A 449 6.42 18.27 17.92
CA LEU A 449 4.99 18.44 17.65
C LEU A 449 4.12 17.59 18.59
N ASP A 450 4.53 16.37 18.90
CA ASP A 450 3.80 15.48 19.82
C ASP A 450 3.68 16.08 21.23
N ASP A 451 4.67 16.85 21.67
CA ASP A 451 4.65 17.53 22.98
C ASP A 451 3.78 18.80 23.02
N GLN A 452 3.13 19.19 21.92
CA GLN A 452 2.37 20.45 21.85
C GLN A 452 0.87 20.28 22.06
N ALA A 453 0.33 20.93 23.09
CA ALA A 453 -1.12 20.94 23.36
C ALA A 453 -1.99 21.47 22.20
N TRP A 454 -1.45 22.36 21.35
CA TRP A 454 -2.20 22.83 20.17
C TRP A 454 -2.29 21.76 19.08
N VAL A 455 -1.31 20.86 18.99
CA VAL A 455 -1.32 19.73 18.05
C VAL A 455 -2.35 18.71 18.49
N ASP A 456 -2.46 18.44 19.79
CA ASP A 456 -3.54 17.58 20.33
C ASP A 456 -4.92 18.15 20.02
N ALA A 457 -5.13 19.45 20.27
CA ALA A 457 -6.40 20.12 19.97
C ALA A 457 -6.71 20.12 18.46
N TRP A 458 -5.69 20.24 17.61
CA TRP A 458 -5.83 20.14 16.16
C TRP A 458 -6.22 18.73 15.71
N ASN A 459 -5.53 17.72 16.23
CA ASN A 459 -5.72 16.31 15.89
C ASN A 459 -7.04 15.75 16.42
N ALA A 460 -7.58 16.32 17.50
CA ALA A 460 -8.89 15.97 18.03
C ALA A 460 -10.05 16.32 17.07
N ASN A 461 -9.85 17.24 16.11
CA ASN A 461 -10.83 17.48 15.06
C ASN A 461 -10.75 16.36 14.00
N PRO A 462 -11.83 15.60 13.74
CA PRO A 462 -11.77 14.45 12.84
C PRO A 462 -11.29 14.78 11.43
N PHE A 463 -11.66 15.95 10.90
CA PHE A 463 -11.25 16.37 9.57
C PHE A 463 -9.76 16.80 9.55
N LEU A 464 -9.34 17.65 10.49
CA LEU A 464 -7.96 18.12 10.53
C LEU A 464 -6.99 16.99 10.89
N GLY A 465 -7.34 16.13 11.84
CA GLY A 465 -6.56 14.95 12.22
C GLY A 465 -6.44 13.91 11.10
N MET A 466 -7.40 13.86 10.16
CA MET A 466 -7.36 12.92 9.03
C MET A 466 -6.66 13.47 7.78
N PHE A 467 -6.77 14.77 7.51
CA PHE A 467 -6.27 15.38 6.26
C PHE A 467 -5.04 16.28 6.45
N PHE A 468 -4.80 16.78 7.65
CA PHE A 468 -3.78 17.80 7.94
C PHE A 468 -3.05 17.53 9.25
N LYS A 469 -2.76 16.27 9.58
CA LYS A 469 -2.09 15.92 10.83
C LYS A 469 -0.65 16.49 10.82
N PRO A 470 -0.28 17.44 11.69
CA PRO A 470 0.97 18.17 11.58
C PRO A 470 2.22 17.27 11.55
N GLN A 471 2.21 16.21 12.34
CA GLN A 471 3.27 15.19 12.36
C GLN A 471 3.49 14.59 10.97
N TYR A 472 2.41 14.10 10.35
CA TYR A 472 2.47 13.47 9.04
C TYR A 472 2.72 14.48 7.91
N VAL A 473 2.40 15.76 8.08
CA VAL A 473 2.83 16.78 7.11
C VAL A 473 4.36 16.83 7.04
N VAL A 474 5.02 16.84 8.20
CA VAL A 474 6.49 16.93 8.29
C VAL A 474 7.14 15.67 7.71
N THR A 475 6.68 14.48 8.09
CA THR A 475 7.25 13.23 7.57
C THR A 475 6.95 13.04 6.09
N SER A 476 5.70 13.27 5.67
CA SER A 476 5.30 13.12 4.26
C SER A 476 6.04 14.08 3.34
N ILE A 477 6.25 15.34 3.73
CA ILE A 477 7.02 16.27 2.89
C ILE A 477 8.43 15.71 2.63
N ALA A 478 9.09 15.15 3.65
CA ALA A 478 10.42 14.57 3.47
C ALA A 478 10.37 13.28 2.63
N SER A 479 9.55 12.31 3.00
CA SER A 479 9.50 10.99 2.36
C SER A 479 9.02 11.06 0.90
N LEU A 480 8.11 11.99 0.57
CA LEU A 480 7.61 12.14 -0.81
C LEU A 480 8.59 12.83 -1.76
N PHE A 481 9.67 13.43 -1.25
CA PHE A 481 10.64 14.15 -2.08
C PHE A 481 11.28 13.26 -3.15
N GLN A 482 11.59 12.01 -2.79
CA GLN A 482 12.15 11.03 -3.74
C GLN A 482 11.16 10.71 -4.86
N GLY A 483 9.89 10.40 -4.51
CA GLY A 483 8.83 10.15 -5.48
C GLY A 483 8.57 11.35 -6.40
N TRP A 484 8.60 12.55 -5.85
CA TRP A 484 8.52 13.81 -6.61
C TRP A 484 9.66 13.94 -7.62
N GLY A 485 10.90 13.62 -7.20
CA GLY A 485 12.07 13.59 -8.06
C GLY A 485 11.93 12.61 -9.22
N ILE A 486 11.37 11.42 -8.98
CA ILE A 486 11.08 10.44 -10.03
C ILE A 486 10.02 10.96 -11.02
N ALA A 487 8.92 11.54 -10.54
CA ALA A 487 7.89 12.13 -11.41
C ALA A 487 8.48 13.23 -12.31
N LEU A 488 9.35 14.08 -11.77
CA LEU A 488 10.09 15.08 -12.54
C LEU A 488 11.04 14.45 -13.56
N LEU A 489 11.79 13.41 -13.17
CA LEU A 489 12.70 12.69 -14.06
C LEU A 489 11.96 12.06 -15.25
N VAL A 490 10.85 11.38 -14.97
CA VAL A 490 9.98 10.76 -15.98
C VAL A 490 9.51 11.81 -16.99
N THR A 491 9.06 12.96 -16.50
CA THR A 491 8.60 14.06 -17.36
C THR A 491 9.75 14.68 -18.15
N ALA A 492 10.89 14.92 -17.50
CA ALA A 492 12.07 15.55 -18.07
C ALA A 492 12.73 14.71 -19.17
N ILE A 493 12.57 13.37 -19.14
CA ILE A 493 13.04 12.47 -20.19
C ILE A 493 11.92 12.21 -21.21
N GLY A 494 10.70 11.92 -20.76
CA GLY A 494 9.58 11.53 -21.60
C GLY A 494 9.16 12.63 -22.58
N PHE A 495 9.12 13.89 -22.12
CA PHE A 495 8.69 15.00 -22.98
C PHE A 495 9.68 15.28 -24.12
N PRO A 496 11.02 15.38 -23.89
CA PRO A 496 11.97 15.52 -24.98
C PRO A 496 11.98 14.35 -25.97
N LEU A 497 11.74 13.11 -25.50
CA LEU A 497 11.61 11.95 -26.39
C LEU A 497 10.33 12.00 -27.25
N ALA A 498 9.24 12.56 -26.69
CA ALA A 498 7.98 12.72 -27.40
C ALA A 498 8.06 13.74 -28.56
N ILE A 499 8.88 14.78 -28.44
CA ILE A 499 9.01 15.85 -29.45
C ILE A 499 9.42 15.33 -30.85
N PRO A 500 10.54 14.61 -31.03
CA PRO A 500 10.95 14.14 -32.35
C PRO A 500 9.94 13.15 -32.95
N VAL A 501 9.35 12.27 -32.13
CA VAL A 501 8.33 11.31 -32.57
C VAL A 501 7.06 12.06 -33.00
N GLY A 502 6.61 13.04 -32.21
CA GLY A 502 5.45 13.86 -32.55
C GLY A 502 5.66 14.67 -33.82
N LEU A 503 6.85 15.26 -33.99
CA LEU A 503 7.20 16.02 -35.20
C LEU A 503 7.24 15.12 -36.44
N LEU A 504 7.80 13.91 -36.33
CA LEU A 504 7.78 12.90 -37.38
C LEU A 504 6.34 12.58 -37.82
N PHE A 505 5.47 12.26 -36.86
CA PHE A 505 4.07 11.94 -37.14
C PHE A 505 3.27 13.14 -37.66
N ALA A 506 3.58 14.36 -37.23
CA ALA A 506 3.00 15.58 -37.78
C ALA A 506 3.31 15.71 -39.29
N PHE A 507 4.58 15.56 -39.68
CA PHE A 507 4.97 15.61 -41.09
C PHE A 507 4.38 14.45 -41.91
N MET A 508 4.34 13.24 -41.35
CA MET A 508 3.70 12.09 -42.01
C MET A 508 2.21 12.36 -42.27
N LYS A 509 1.50 12.93 -41.29
CA LYS A 509 0.08 13.31 -41.42
C LYS A 509 -0.15 14.41 -42.46
N MET A 510 0.79 15.35 -42.62
CA MET A 510 0.73 16.40 -43.66
C MET A 510 1.18 15.93 -45.04
N SER A 511 1.71 14.71 -45.18
CA SER A 511 2.27 14.21 -46.42
C SER A 511 1.22 14.04 -47.52
N ARG A 512 1.61 14.36 -48.77
CA ARG A 512 0.81 14.06 -49.97
C ARG A 512 0.65 12.56 -50.20
N ARG A 513 1.57 11.71 -49.69
CA ARG A 513 1.51 10.26 -49.85
C ARG A 513 0.44 9.66 -48.93
N ARG A 514 -0.58 9.03 -49.53
CA ARG A 514 -1.72 8.43 -48.81
C ARG A 514 -1.32 7.42 -47.73
N TYR A 515 -0.27 6.64 -47.94
CA TYR A 515 0.19 5.61 -47.01
C TYR A 515 0.81 6.21 -45.74
N LEU A 516 1.71 7.18 -45.87
CA LEU A 516 2.30 7.88 -44.72
C LEU A 516 1.25 8.60 -43.90
N ARG A 517 0.30 9.24 -44.59
CA ARG A 517 -0.85 9.90 -43.94
C ARG A 517 -1.73 8.90 -43.21
N GLY A 518 -2.03 7.75 -43.83
CA GLY A 518 -2.83 6.68 -43.22
C GLY A 518 -2.20 6.15 -41.93
N ILE A 519 -0.89 5.83 -41.95
CA ILE A 519 -0.15 5.36 -40.78
C ILE A 519 -0.22 6.39 -39.65
N ALA A 520 0.03 7.66 -39.95
CA ALA A 520 -0.01 8.71 -38.93
C ALA A 520 -1.41 8.94 -38.37
N ILE A 521 -2.45 8.87 -39.20
CA ILE A 521 -3.84 8.96 -38.75
C ILE A 521 -4.17 7.81 -37.80
N CYS A 522 -3.81 6.57 -38.14
CA CYS A 522 -4.06 5.42 -37.28
C CYS A 522 -3.33 5.56 -35.94
N TYR A 523 -2.03 5.86 -35.96
CA TYR A 523 -1.23 6.06 -34.75
C TYR A 523 -1.82 7.13 -33.81
N ILE A 524 -2.09 8.33 -34.36
CA ILE A 524 -2.59 9.46 -33.59
C ILE A 524 -3.99 9.18 -33.04
N ASN A 525 -4.89 8.65 -33.88
CA ASN A 525 -6.27 8.38 -33.46
C ASN A 525 -6.33 7.24 -32.43
N PHE A 526 -5.50 6.21 -32.56
CA PHE A 526 -5.47 5.11 -31.61
C PHE A 526 -4.97 5.57 -30.24
N LEU A 527 -3.81 6.24 -30.19
CA LEU A 527 -3.22 6.65 -28.90
C LEU A 527 -4.00 7.76 -28.20
N ARG A 528 -4.59 8.70 -28.95
CA ARG A 528 -5.45 9.75 -28.36
C ARG A 528 -6.88 9.28 -28.11
N GLY A 529 -7.30 8.21 -28.77
CA GLY A 529 -8.64 7.63 -28.63
C GLY A 529 -8.76 6.57 -27.53
N THR A 530 -7.63 6.14 -26.96
CA THR A 530 -7.59 5.13 -25.88
C THR A 530 -7.10 5.76 -24.57
N PRO A 531 -7.62 5.35 -23.41
CA PRO A 531 -7.14 5.85 -22.11
C PRO A 531 -5.66 5.55 -21.90
N LEU A 532 -4.89 6.52 -21.43
CA LEU A 532 -3.46 6.33 -21.11
C LEU A 532 -3.27 5.23 -20.05
N PHE A 533 -4.16 5.18 -19.05
CA PHE A 533 -4.17 4.11 -18.05
C PHE A 533 -4.17 2.70 -18.67
N LEU A 534 -5.03 2.48 -19.68
CA LEU A 534 -5.10 1.19 -20.38
C LEU A 534 -3.81 0.90 -21.16
N GLN A 535 -3.19 1.92 -21.77
CA GLN A 535 -1.92 1.77 -22.49
C GLN A 535 -0.78 1.37 -21.53
N ILE A 536 -0.76 1.92 -20.32
CA ILE A 536 0.18 1.55 -19.26
C ILE A 536 -0.03 0.08 -18.87
N TYR A 537 -1.26 -0.35 -18.58
CA TYR A 537 -1.56 -1.74 -18.21
C TYR A 537 -1.14 -2.74 -19.29
N ILE A 538 -1.50 -2.48 -20.54
CA ILE A 538 -1.13 -3.38 -21.65
C ILE A 538 0.39 -3.46 -21.80
N ALA A 539 1.10 -2.35 -21.63
CA ALA A 539 2.55 -2.34 -21.73
C ALA A 539 3.21 -3.12 -20.59
N PHE A 540 2.78 -2.89 -19.35
CA PHE A 540 3.39 -3.49 -18.16
C PHE A 540 3.04 -4.97 -17.98
N PHE A 541 1.83 -5.40 -18.35
CA PHE A 541 1.41 -6.79 -18.21
C PHE A 541 1.49 -7.59 -19.51
N GLY A 542 1.31 -6.95 -20.66
CA GLY A 542 1.30 -7.63 -21.96
C GLY A 542 2.69 -7.87 -22.57
N LEU A 543 3.66 -6.96 -22.37
CA LEU A 543 5.02 -7.17 -22.89
C LEU A 543 5.77 -8.34 -22.23
N PRO A 544 5.70 -8.53 -20.89
CA PRO A 544 6.25 -9.72 -20.25
C PRO A 544 5.71 -11.03 -20.81
N MET A 545 4.42 -11.09 -21.16
CA MET A 545 3.79 -12.30 -21.72
C MET A 545 4.37 -12.74 -23.06
N ILE A 546 4.99 -11.83 -23.82
CA ILE A 546 5.68 -12.14 -25.08
C ILE A 546 7.21 -12.24 -24.91
N GLY A 547 7.70 -12.29 -23.66
CA GLY A 547 9.11 -12.45 -23.31
C GLY A 547 9.93 -11.14 -23.27
N LEU A 548 9.27 -9.98 -23.28
CA LEU A 548 9.93 -8.67 -23.21
C LEU A 548 9.81 -8.06 -21.81
N ASN A 549 10.79 -8.36 -20.95
CA ASN A 549 10.89 -7.83 -19.59
C ASN A 549 11.74 -6.56 -19.56
N LEU A 550 11.10 -5.40 -19.70
CA LEU A 550 11.75 -4.09 -19.59
C LEU A 550 11.69 -3.57 -18.15
N PRO A 551 12.73 -2.86 -17.66
CA PRO A 551 12.66 -2.23 -16.35
C PRO A 551 11.52 -1.19 -16.28
N ASN A 552 10.82 -1.14 -15.14
CA ASN A 552 9.59 -0.38 -14.95
C ASN A 552 9.72 1.11 -15.29
N LEU A 553 10.80 1.76 -14.85
CA LEU A 553 10.99 3.19 -15.07
C LEU A 553 11.19 3.54 -16.57
N PRO A 554 12.14 2.92 -17.31
CA PRO A 554 12.24 3.05 -18.76
C PRO A 554 10.94 2.74 -19.51
N LEU A 555 10.22 1.69 -19.11
CA LEU A 555 8.95 1.32 -19.75
C LEU A 555 7.88 2.41 -19.53
N GLY A 556 7.74 2.90 -18.29
CA GLY A 556 6.83 4.00 -17.96
C GLY A 556 7.15 5.27 -18.76
N VAL A 557 8.43 5.64 -18.84
CA VAL A 557 8.89 6.78 -19.67
C VAL A 557 8.55 6.57 -21.14
N ALA A 558 8.76 5.37 -21.68
CA ALA A 558 8.48 5.07 -23.09
C ALA A 558 6.98 5.16 -23.41
N VAL A 559 6.13 4.57 -22.58
CA VAL A 559 4.67 4.59 -22.76
C VAL A 559 4.14 6.03 -22.70
N LEU A 560 4.57 6.79 -21.69
CA LEU A 560 4.20 8.20 -21.54
C LEU A 560 4.70 9.05 -22.71
N ALA A 561 5.94 8.84 -23.17
CA ALA A 561 6.50 9.55 -24.33
C ALA A 561 5.74 9.23 -25.63
N ILE A 562 5.41 7.96 -25.86
CA ILE A 562 4.65 7.51 -27.03
C ILE A 562 3.26 8.16 -27.02
N ASN A 563 2.55 8.12 -25.90
CA ASN A 563 1.24 8.76 -25.77
C ASN A 563 1.33 10.28 -26.01
N CYS A 564 2.22 10.96 -25.30
CA CYS A 564 2.45 12.41 -25.42
C CYS A 564 2.82 12.81 -26.87
N SER A 565 3.58 11.97 -27.58
CA SER A 565 3.99 12.27 -28.95
C SER A 565 2.82 12.34 -29.93
N ALA A 566 1.73 11.59 -29.70
CA ALA A 566 0.52 11.67 -30.52
C ALA A 566 -0.21 13.00 -30.33
N TYR A 567 -0.24 13.54 -29.10
CA TYR A 567 -0.75 14.88 -28.82
C TYR A 567 0.16 15.96 -29.42
N LEU A 568 1.48 15.84 -29.26
CA LEU A 568 2.45 16.75 -29.86
C LEU A 568 2.35 16.75 -31.40
N ALA A 569 2.08 15.61 -32.04
CA ALA A 569 1.90 15.54 -33.48
C ALA A 569 0.76 16.44 -33.97
N GLU A 570 -0.38 16.47 -33.26
CA GLU A 570 -1.47 17.39 -33.58
C GLU A 570 -1.13 18.85 -33.30
N ILE A 571 -0.44 19.11 -32.19
CA ILE A 571 -0.01 20.45 -31.82
C ILE A 571 0.93 21.01 -32.89
N PHE A 572 1.95 20.26 -33.32
CA PHE A 572 2.87 20.67 -34.37
C PHE A 572 2.16 20.86 -35.71
N ARG A 573 1.29 19.91 -36.11
CA ARG A 573 0.51 20.03 -37.35
C ARG A 573 -0.35 21.30 -37.33
N ALA A 574 -1.10 21.54 -36.26
CA ALA A 574 -1.95 22.72 -36.12
C ALA A 574 -1.12 24.01 -36.09
N GLY A 575 0.05 23.99 -35.45
CA GLY A 575 1.00 25.09 -35.47
C GLY A 575 1.44 25.48 -36.87
N ILE A 576 1.83 24.49 -37.69
CA ILE A 576 2.27 24.69 -39.07
C ILE A 576 1.13 25.18 -39.94
N GLU A 577 -0.05 24.56 -39.86
CA GLU A 577 -1.23 24.94 -40.64
C GLU A 577 -1.80 26.31 -40.26
N SER A 578 -1.52 26.80 -39.05
CA SER A 578 -1.96 28.12 -38.63
C SER A 578 -1.29 29.25 -39.42
N ILE A 579 -0.14 29.01 -40.05
CA ILE A 579 0.57 30.02 -40.85
C ILE A 579 -0.20 30.29 -42.15
N GLY A 580 -0.51 31.56 -42.44
CA GLY A 580 -1.31 31.95 -43.59
C GLY A 580 -0.73 31.47 -44.92
N LYS A 581 -1.61 31.03 -45.82
CA LYS A 581 -1.23 30.49 -47.15
C LYS A 581 -0.38 31.47 -47.97
N GLY A 582 -0.62 32.78 -47.85
CA GLY A 582 0.15 33.82 -48.55
C GLY A 582 1.66 33.81 -48.25
N GLN A 583 2.09 33.34 -47.06
CA GLN A 583 3.52 33.19 -46.75
C GLN A 583 4.16 32.07 -47.57
N HIS A 584 3.43 30.99 -47.82
CA HIS A 584 3.88 29.89 -48.67
C HIS A 584 3.94 30.32 -50.15
N GLU A 585 2.93 31.08 -50.59
CA GLU A 585 2.87 31.63 -51.95
C GLU A 585 3.98 32.66 -52.21
N ALA A 586 4.26 33.55 -51.24
CA ALA A 586 5.33 34.53 -51.33
C ALA A 586 6.72 33.88 -51.36
N ALA A 587 6.97 32.88 -50.52
CA ALA A 587 8.24 32.12 -50.54
C ALA A 587 8.45 31.41 -51.88
N THR A 588 7.37 30.84 -52.44
CA THR A 588 7.40 30.21 -53.77
C THR A 588 7.67 31.25 -54.87
N ALA A 589 7.09 32.45 -54.78
CA ALA A 589 7.35 33.55 -55.71
C ALA A 589 8.80 34.06 -55.67
N LEU A 590 9.47 33.94 -54.52
CA LEU A 590 10.90 34.22 -54.33
C LEU A 590 11.81 33.06 -54.74
N GLY A 591 11.27 31.98 -55.32
CA GLY A 591 12.03 30.83 -55.79
C GLY A 591 12.55 29.90 -54.68
N MET A 592 12.05 30.03 -53.44
CA MET A 592 12.46 29.16 -52.35
C MET A 592 11.89 27.76 -52.55
N ASN A 593 12.72 26.73 -52.37
CA ASN A 593 12.24 25.35 -52.36
C ASN A 593 11.48 25.03 -51.06
N TRP A 594 10.80 23.88 -51.02
CA TRP A 594 9.98 23.50 -49.87
C TRP A 594 10.77 23.42 -48.56
N PHE A 595 12.00 22.91 -48.58
CA PHE A 595 12.85 22.80 -47.39
C PHE A 595 13.30 24.17 -46.88
N GLN A 596 13.65 25.10 -47.80
CA GLN A 596 13.96 26.48 -47.48
C GLN A 596 12.75 27.20 -46.89
N THR A 597 11.58 27.05 -47.51
CA THR A 597 10.32 27.66 -47.03
C THR A 597 9.97 27.13 -45.64
N MET A 598 10.01 25.81 -45.46
CA MET A 598 9.68 25.16 -44.20
C MET A 598 10.68 25.54 -43.09
N GLY A 599 11.98 25.43 -43.35
CA GLY A 599 13.03 25.64 -42.35
C GLY A 599 13.26 27.11 -41.98
N LEU A 600 13.22 28.03 -42.95
CA LEU A 600 13.57 29.44 -42.72
C LEU A 600 12.37 30.31 -42.35
N ILE A 601 11.16 29.95 -42.80
CA ILE A 601 9.97 30.81 -42.65
C ILE A 601 8.92 30.16 -41.75
N ILE A 602 8.48 28.94 -42.08
CA ILE A 602 7.29 28.35 -41.45
C ILE A 602 7.58 27.78 -40.06
N ILE A 603 8.60 26.92 -39.91
CA ILE A 603 8.94 26.28 -38.63
C ILE A 603 9.26 27.33 -37.54
N PRO A 604 10.11 28.35 -37.76
CA PRO A 604 10.42 29.33 -36.72
C PRO A 604 9.19 30.07 -36.20
N GLN A 605 8.21 30.36 -37.08
CA GLN A 605 6.95 30.99 -36.69
C GLN A 605 6.01 30.01 -35.98
N SER A 606 5.94 28.77 -36.49
CA SER A 606 5.10 27.71 -35.93
C SER A 606 5.51 27.36 -34.50
N ILE A 607 6.82 27.25 -34.24
CA ILE A 607 7.38 27.02 -32.89
C ILE A 607 6.82 28.04 -31.89
N ARG A 608 6.86 29.33 -32.22
CA ARG A 608 6.33 30.39 -31.33
C ARG A 608 4.84 30.22 -31.04
N ARG A 609 4.06 29.71 -32.00
CA ARG A 609 2.62 29.50 -31.85
C ARG A 609 2.27 28.25 -31.04
N VAL A 610 3.10 27.21 -31.11
CA VAL A 610 2.84 25.95 -30.40
C VAL A 610 3.37 25.93 -28.97
N ILE A 611 4.35 26.76 -28.61
CA ILE A 611 4.95 26.81 -27.27
C ILE A 611 3.88 26.82 -26.15
N PRO A 612 2.83 27.68 -26.17
CA PRO A 612 1.83 27.68 -25.09
C PRO A 612 1.11 26.34 -24.91
N THR A 613 0.68 25.73 -26.03
CA THR A 613 0.00 24.43 -26.01
C THR A 613 0.95 23.31 -25.63
N MET A 614 2.20 23.34 -26.10
CA MET A 614 3.22 22.39 -25.69
C MET A 614 3.53 22.45 -24.19
N THR A 615 3.60 23.65 -23.60
CA THR A 615 3.81 23.75 -22.16
C THR A 615 2.60 23.26 -21.38
N SER A 616 1.39 23.45 -21.89
CA SER A 616 0.18 22.85 -21.30
C SER A 616 0.25 21.31 -21.35
N GLU A 617 0.72 20.75 -22.47
CA GLU A 617 0.94 19.30 -22.62
C GLU A 617 2.04 18.78 -21.68
N PHE A 618 3.11 19.55 -21.47
CA PHE A 618 4.16 19.22 -20.49
C PHE A 618 3.58 19.12 -19.06
N VAL A 619 2.71 20.07 -18.68
CA VAL A 619 2.04 20.06 -17.37
C VAL A 619 1.09 18.86 -17.24
N MET A 620 0.41 18.47 -18.32
CA MET A 620 -0.42 17.26 -18.35
C MET A 620 0.43 16.01 -18.17
N LEU A 621 1.52 15.86 -18.94
CA LEU A 621 2.43 14.72 -18.82
C LEU A 621 2.97 14.55 -17.40
N TYR A 622 3.32 15.66 -16.74
CA TYR A 622 3.78 15.65 -15.34
C TYR A 622 2.72 15.13 -14.36
N LYS A 623 1.44 15.43 -14.60
CA LYS A 623 0.34 14.88 -13.78
C LYS A 623 0.08 13.42 -14.14
N ASP A 624 0.14 13.07 -15.42
CA ASP A 624 -0.09 11.72 -15.91
C ASP A 624 0.94 10.71 -15.41
N THR A 625 2.11 11.15 -14.89
CA THR A 625 3.04 10.25 -14.19
C THR A 625 2.38 9.56 -13.00
N SER A 626 1.36 10.16 -12.38
CA SER A 626 0.61 9.56 -11.25
C SER A 626 -0.07 8.26 -11.65
N LEU A 627 -0.38 8.08 -12.95
CA LEU A 627 -0.98 6.84 -13.46
C LEU A 627 0.01 5.67 -13.42
N LEU A 628 1.32 5.92 -13.35
CA LEU A 628 2.30 4.84 -13.20
C LEU A 628 2.21 4.16 -11.82
N SER A 629 1.61 4.81 -10.81
CA SER A 629 1.36 4.20 -9.50
C SER A 629 0.44 2.98 -9.54
N SER A 630 -0.36 2.81 -10.59
CA SER A 630 -1.24 1.64 -10.71
C SER A 630 -0.51 0.37 -11.16
N VAL A 631 0.73 0.51 -11.61
CA VAL A 631 1.58 -0.61 -12.04
C VAL A 631 2.84 -0.72 -11.18
N GLY A 632 2.76 -0.20 -9.94
CA GLY A 632 3.82 -0.33 -8.94
C GLY A 632 5.09 0.50 -9.23
N VAL A 633 5.03 1.51 -10.11
CA VAL A 633 6.17 2.42 -10.27
C VAL A 633 6.20 3.37 -9.07
N MET A 634 7.32 3.35 -8.34
CA MET A 634 7.58 4.22 -7.18
C MET A 634 7.81 5.68 -7.58
N GLU A 635 6.75 6.36 -7.98
CA GLU A 635 6.70 7.82 -8.16
C GLU A 635 5.84 8.49 -7.06
N LEU A 636 5.67 9.81 -7.13
CA LEU A 636 5.02 10.62 -6.09
C LEU A 636 3.69 10.05 -5.59
N MET A 637 2.78 9.65 -6.48
CA MET A 637 1.49 9.10 -6.08
C MET A 637 1.65 7.74 -5.38
N MET A 638 2.52 6.85 -5.89
CA MET A 638 2.79 5.56 -5.25
C MET A 638 3.38 5.72 -3.84
N PHE A 639 4.38 6.61 -3.66
CA PHE A 639 4.92 6.91 -2.33
C PHE A 639 3.84 7.43 -1.37
N SER A 640 2.93 8.28 -1.85
CA SER A 640 1.82 8.78 -1.01
C SER A 640 0.77 7.73 -0.67
N LYS A 641 0.53 6.76 -1.56
CA LYS A 641 -0.33 5.60 -1.30
C LYS A 641 0.25 4.74 -0.18
N ASN A 642 1.53 4.37 -0.29
CA ASN A 642 2.20 3.54 0.70
C ASN A 642 2.18 4.22 2.08
N LEU A 643 2.53 5.50 2.16
CA LEU A 643 2.47 6.24 3.43
C LEU A 643 1.05 6.32 4.01
N THR A 644 0.03 6.48 3.17
CA THR A 644 -1.36 6.50 3.62
C THR A 644 -1.79 5.15 4.17
N ALA A 645 -1.41 4.06 3.49
CA ALA A 645 -1.70 2.70 3.92
C ALA A 645 -1.02 2.38 5.27
N THR A 646 0.26 2.70 5.42
CA THR A 646 1.01 2.44 6.65
C THR A 646 0.53 3.28 7.84
N THR A 647 0.13 4.55 7.59
CA THR A 647 -0.28 5.46 8.67
C THR A 647 -1.77 5.44 8.98
N GLY A 648 -2.60 4.85 8.10
CA GLY A 648 -4.06 4.94 8.17
C GLY A 648 -4.59 6.37 8.03
N ASN A 649 -3.81 7.30 7.46
CA ASN A 649 -4.10 8.73 7.44
C ASN A 649 -3.92 9.34 6.05
N ILE A 650 -4.78 10.28 5.65
CA ILE A 650 -4.85 10.84 4.28
C ILE A 650 -3.88 12.02 4.06
N THR A 651 -3.26 12.55 5.12
CA THR A 651 -2.29 13.66 5.05
C THR A 651 -1.19 13.49 3.97
N PRO A 652 -0.64 12.29 3.70
CA PRO A 652 0.34 12.10 2.62
C PRO A 652 -0.18 12.51 1.22
N TYR A 653 -1.45 12.25 0.90
CA TYR A 653 -2.03 12.69 -0.38
C TYR A 653 -2.13 14.21 -0.49
N ILE A 654 -2.42 14.90 0.62
CA ILE A 654 -2.42 16.37 0.66
C ILE A 654 -1.02 16.91 0.41
N CYS A 655 0.01 16.28 0.99
CA CYS A 655 1.40 16.65 0.75
C CYS A 655 1.82 16.38 -0.70
N ALA A 656 1.39 15.27 -1.31
CA ALA A 656 1.60 15.00 -2.73
C ALA A 656 0.94 16.07 -3.62
N ALA A 657 -0.28 16.52 -3.27
CA ALA A 657 -0.94 17.62 -3.97
C ALA A 657 -0.12 18.91 -3.93
N LEU A 658 0.50 19.24 -2.79
CA LEU A 658 1.40 20.40 -2.68
C LEU A 658 2.60 20.27 -3.62
N TYR A 659 3.22 19.10 -3.72
CA TYR A 659 4.32 18.84 -4.66
C TYR A 659 3.91 19.06 -6.12
N TYR A 660 2.72 18.60 -6.52
CA TYR A 660 2.19 18.90 -7.85
C TYR A 660 1.98 20.42 -8.04
N LEU A 661 1.44 21.12 -7.04
CA LEU A 661 1.17 22.56 -7.12
C LEU A 661 2.46 23.40 -7.20
N VAL A 662 3.51 23.00 -6.49
CA VAL A 662 4.83 23.66 -6.53
C VAL A 662 5.40 23.71 -7.95
N VAL A 663 5.13 22.71 -8.78
CA VAL A 663 5.59 22.66 -10.18
C VAL A 663 4.57 23.28 -11.14
N THR A 664 3.29 22.93 -10.98
CA THR A 664 2.23 23.29 -11.94
C THR A 664 1.87 24.78 -11.88
N ILE A 665 1.79 25.40 -10.70
CA ILE A 665 1.42 26.83 -10.57
C ILE A 665 2.44 27.76 -11.25
N PRO A 666 3.77 27.63 -11.02
CA PRO A 666 4.76 28.44 -11.73
C PRO A 666 4.72 28.25 -13.25
N LEU A 667 4.54 27.01 -13.72
CA LEU A 667 4.44 26.71 -15.15
C LEU A 667 3.21 27.36 -15.79
N ILE A 668 2.04 27.29 -15.13
CA ILE A 668 0.81 27.96 -15.62
C ILE A 668 1.02 29.48 -15.72
N HIS A 669 1.64 30.10 -14.72
CA HIS A 669 1.97 31.52 -14.77
C HIS A 669 2.96 31.87 -15.88
N PHE A 670 3.94 31.00 -16.13
CA PHE A 670 4.91 31.13 -17.22
C PHE A 670 4.21 31.07 -18.58
N VAL A 671 3.32 30.10 -18.80
CA VAL A 671 2.51 30.00 -20.03
C VAL A 671 1.67 31.26 -20.25
N GLY A 672 0.95 31.71 -19.22
CA GLY A 672 0.13 32.92 -19.32
C GLY A 672 0.94 34.18 -19.65
N LYS A 673 2.22 34.27 -19.23
CA LYS A 673 3.12 35.36 -19.64
C LYS A 673 3.54 35.24 -21.11
N ILE A 674 3.83 34.02 -21.59
CA ILE A 674 4.17 33.79 -22.99
C ILE A 674 2.99 34.13 -23.89
N GLU A 675 1.78 33.66 -23.56
CA GLU A 675 0.57 33.95 -24.32
C GLU A 675 0.31 35.45 -24.45
N LYS A 676 0.42 36.20 -23.33
CA LYS A 676 0.28 37.66 -23.33
C LYS A 676 1.32 38.35 -24.21
N LYS A 677 2.59 37.90 -24.17
CA LYS A 677 3.65 38.47 -25.02
C LYS A 677 3.43 38.17 -26.50
N LEU A 678 3.02 36.94 -26.85
CA LEU A 678 2.72 36.57 -28.23
C LEU A 678 1.50 37.31 -28.77
N ALA A 679 0.48 37.54 -27.94
CA ALA A 679 -0.68 38.34 -28.31
C ALA A 679 -0.34 39.82 -28.53
N ALA A 680 0.51 40.41 -27.68
CA ALA A 680 0.92 41.80 -27.80
C ALA A 680 1.74 42.07 -29.08
N GLY A 681 2.67 41.18 -29.44
CA GLY A 681 3.50 41.31 -30.64
C GLY A 681 2.75 41.09 -31.98
N GLY A 682 1.50 40.61 -31.94
CA GLY A 682 0.64 40.48 -33.12
C GLY A 682 -0.14 41.75 -33.48
N THR A 683 -0.12 42.77 -32.63
CA THR A 683 -0.88 44.02 -32.82
C THR A 683 -0.12 45.06 -33.65
N ASP A 684 1.21 44.96 -33.75
CA ASP A 684 2.07 45.92 -34.47
C ASP A 684 2.31 45.55 -35.95
N ALA A 685 1.70 44.47 -36.44
CA ALA A 685 1.90 43.94 -37.80
C ALA A 685 0.58 43.77 -38.59
N ARG A 686 -0.37 44.70 -38.44
CA ARG A 686 -1.56 44.79 -39.28
C ARG A 686 -1.66 46.11 -40.02
#